data_AF-A0A101V1P1-F1
#
_entry.id   AF-A0A101V1P1-F1
#
_cell.length_a   1.000
_cell.length_b   1.000
_cell.length_c   1.000
_cell.angle_alpha   90.00
_cell.angle_beta   90.00
_cell.angle_gamma   90.00
#
_symmetry.space_group_name_H-M   'P 1'
#
loop_
_entity.id
_entity.type
_entity.pdbx_description
1 polymer ?
#
loop_
_entity_poly.entity_id
_entity_poly.type
_entity_poly.pdbx_seq_one_letter_code
_entity_poly.pdbx_strand_id
1 'polypeptide(L)'
;MTASSPTAPSTVARLAAQAARMEAATAAAIGQLISALPSLDAQEAEAALVAAVPIPVRGAARFLEELAGHLAARPDALTSGSSLCPPVLLRLAEVLHDAGHPVVRPGCAHCGKIRADLRQLRPEGRVCGSCDARSRRRETCARCHRDGQRVAARRHDGPICNRCYRTDPATFKECADCGQLRHPVVRRDDGRGLCINCWKRPTHTCVICGKTAVAARIDADGAVCHLCYNRHRRPRRLCGRCGQLKRIACNARDGQPDLCDGCYQGPEAACSICSRVRPCVSRDEEGQPICATCYKRHRTGETCARCGRTRPSTTRWPIGPVCQVCYTAVLRSPTECPRCGIVQPLIARDDDGAEVCGPCVGFAADYTCKQCGRVGNPHTRGRCAHCVLAERVNTLLAGPDGTVVPQLEPLAVALADAPSPFPAIQWIKESPNTKLLAQLAAEGRELTHELLDELPPDRNQRYIRQLLVHTGILDDRNEDIERIPGWLEHELADKPPAHANLARPFLHWFLLRRARQRAATRRHPASADRDLRRRVRVALDFLAWMDQRDLGLADLAQEHIDDWITGATSQRRYLVRYFLKWTTSRRLTRELTVPSIPRQEPQNFLDEDDRWPLLQRCLIDDALPADVRAAGAITLLFGPSTERLCHLTPEHLKLGDKHAHLVLGRHSVLLPPRLAELLRRLAEQPQLRPQLSRAHPGPRWLFPGMVPGKPISTHGMTQKLNRHGIPVRTARNSALAALAADLPSPILADVTGMHRHTALRWVTYAKRDWAEYLAARAEDDAEKREGRE
;
A
#
# COMPACT_ATOMS: atom_id res chain seq x y z
N MET A 1 3.35 -42.16 96.68
CA MET A 1 4.31 -42.81 95.75
C MET A 1 4.58 -41.84 94.61
N THR A 2 5.69 -41.11 94.71
CA THR A 2 6.14 -40.08 93.78
C THR A 2 6.72 -40.73 92.53
N ALA A 3 6.06 -40.57 91.38
CA ALA A 3 6.67 -40.87 90.09
C ALA A 3 7.53 -39.69 89.65
N SER A 4 8.84 -39.89 89.58
CA SER A 4 9.83 -38.93 89.11
C SER A 4 9.58 -38.54 87.64
N SER A 5 9.42 -37.25 87.38
CA SER A 5 9.45 -36.67 86.02
C SER A 5 10.87 -36.76 85.43
N PRO A 6 11.06 -37.13 84.15
CA PRO A 6 12.37 -37.31 83.56
C PRO A 6 13.11 -35.97 83.40
N THR A 7 14.35 -35.92 83.91
CA THR A 7 15.31 -34.81 83.76
C THR A 7 15.57 -34.47 82.29
N ALA A 8 15.38 -33.20 81.90
CA ALA A 8 15.65 -32.72 80.55
C ALA A 8 17.15 -32.82 80.21
N PRO A 9 17.53 -33.29 79.00
CA PRO A 9 18.93 -33.49 78.62
C PRO A 9 19.71 -32.17 78.54
N SER A 10 20.98 -32.19 78.96
CA SER A 10 21.89 -31.04 78.89
C SER A 10 22.03 -30.52 77.43
N THR A 11 22.39 -29.25 77.24
CA THR A 11 22.61 -28.67 75.89
C THR A 11 23.66 -29.46 75.09
N VAL A 12 24.69 -29.98 75.76
CA VAL A 12 25.70 -30.86 75.15
C VAL A 12 25.08 -32.18 74.69
N ALA A 13 24.22 -32.82 75.49
CA ALA A 13 23.52 -34.05 75.11
C ALA A 13 22.54 -33.82 73.93
N ARG A 14 21.87 -32.66 73.85
CA ARG A 14 21.00 -32.32 72.71
C ARG A 14 21.79 -32.08 71.42
N LEU A 15 22.95 -31.41 71.50
CA LEU A 15 23.82 -31.20 70.35
C LEU A 15 24.45 -32.51 69.86
N ALA A 16 24.89 -33.38 70.78
CA ALA A 16 25.40 -34.70 70.44
C ALA A 16 24.32 -35.58 69.80
N ALA A 17 23.09 -35.60 70.35
CA ALA A 17 21.96 -36.31 69.74
C ALA A 17 21.56 -35.75 68.38
N GLN A 18 21.65 -34.42 68.19
CA GLN A 18 21.38 -33.78 66.91
C GLN A 18 22.47 -34.08 65.86
N ALA A 19 23.73 -34.18 66.28
CA ALA A 19 24.85 -34.59 65.42
C ALA A 19 24.70 -36.05 65.01
N ALA A 20 24.46 -36.96 65.96
CA ALA A 20 24.22 -38.38 65.68
C ALA A 20 23.00 -38.60 64.76
N ARG A 21 21.91 -37.84 64.96
CA ARG A 21 20.75 -37.87 64.05
C ARG A 21 21.09 -37.38 62.65
N MET A 22 21.95 -36.37 62.53
CA MET A 22 22.41 -35.88 61.23
C MET A 22 23.24 -36.95 60.52
N GLU A 23 24.22 -37.54 61.19
CA GLU A 23 25.08 -38.59 60.64
C GLU A 23 24.26 -39.79 60.16
N ALA A 24 23.30 -40.26 60.97
CA ALA A 24 22.40 -41.34 60.60
C ALA A 24 21.52 -40.99 59.38
N ALA A 25 20.97 -39.76 59.34
CA ALA A 25 20.14 -39.30 58.23
C ALA A 25 20.95 -39.16 56.93
N THR A 26 22.19 -38.66 57.01
CA THR A 26 23.11 -38.55 55.87
C THR A 26 23.48 -39.94 55.34
N ALA A 27 23.87 -40.88 56.22
CA ALA A 27 24.22 -42.24 55.82
C ALA A 27 23.03 -42.96 55.14
N ALA A 28 21.83 -42.82 55.69
CA ALA A 28 20.62 -43.38 55.09
C ALA A 28 20.30 -42.75 53.72
N ALA A 29 20.44 -41.43 53.57
CA ALA A 29 20.21 -40.75 52.30
C ALA A 29 21.24 -41.16 51.23
N ILE A 30 22.52 -41.27 51.59
CA ILE A 30 23.58 -41.76 50.68
C ILE A 30 23.29 -43.18 50.23
N GLY A 31 22.97 -44.09 51.16
CA GLY A 31 22.67 -45.48 50.82
C GLY A 31 21.49 -45.61 49.85
N GLN A 32 20.41 -44.85 50.09
CA GLN A 32 19.25 -44.85 49.19
C GLN A 32 19.54 -44.17 47.84
N LEU A 33 20.42 -43.16 47.81
CA LEU A 33 20.82 -42.48 46.57
C LEU A 33 21.65 -43.40 45.67
N ILE A 34 22.64 -44.11 46.24
CA ILE A 34 23.45 -45.10 45.51
C ILE A 34 22.56 -46.26 45.03
N SER A 35 21.61 -46.70 45.86
CA SER A 35 20.65 -47.74 45.45
C SER A 35 19.76 -47.31 44.29
N ALA A 36 19.32 -46.04 44.26
CA ALA A 36 18.49 -45.50 43.19
C ALA A 36 19.29 -45.17 41.92
N LEU A 37 20.60 -44.91 42.06
CA LEU A 37 21.50 -44.60 40.96
C LEU A 37 22.86 -45.29 41.17
N PRO A 38 23.00 -46.57 40.74
CA PRO A 38 24.20 -47.37 40.99
C PRO A 38 25.49 -46.84 40.34
N SER A 39 25.40 -45.83 39.48
CA SER A 39 26.55 -45.18 38.85
C SER A 39 27.19 -44.09 39.70
N LEU A 40 26.64 -43.75 40.86
CA LEU A 40 27.24 -42.83 41.84
C LEU A 40 28.12 -43.58 42.83
N ASP A 41 29.32 -43.06 43.09
CA ASP A 41 30.09 -43.48 44.25
C ASP A 41 29.65 -42.76 45.54
N ALA A 42 30.12 -43.23 46.70
CA ALA A 42 29.73 -42.67 47.99
C ALA A 42 30.20 -41.22 48.20
N GLN A 43 31.33 -40.83 47.61
CA GLN A 43 31.91 -39.50 47.74
C GLN A 43 31.18 -38.49 46.84
N GLU A 44 30.82 -38.88 45.62
CA GLU A 44 30.00 -38.12 44.70
C GLU A 44 28.57 -37.92 45.25
N ALA A 45 27.99 -38.98 45.84
CA ALA A 45 26.68 -38.92 46.49
C ALA A 45 26.68 -37.93 47.67
N GLU A 46 27.72 -37.94 48.50
CA GLU A 46 27.88 -36.99 49.61
C GLU A 46 28.04 -35.54 49.10
N ALA A 47 28.91 -35.31 48.11
CA ALA A 47 29.12 -33.99 47.53
C ALA A 47 27.83 -33.43 46.90
N ALA A 48 27.05 -34.26 46.20
CA ALA A 48 25.78 -33.85 45.61
C ALA A 48 24.73 -33.48 46.67
N LEU A 49 24.68 -34.20 47.79
CA LEU A 49 23.78 -33.89 48.91
C LEU A 49 24.18 -32.56 49.59
N VAL A 50 25.47 -32.31 49.79
CA VAL A 50 25.98 -31.05 50.36
C VAL A 50 25.62 -29.85 49.47
N ALA A 51 25.74 -30.01 48.15
CA ALA A 51 25.36 -28.96 47.19
C ALA A 51 23.84 -28.73 47.15
N ALA A 52 23.03 -29.79 47.23
CA ALA A 52 21.56 -29.68 47.20
C ALA A 52 20.97 -29.15 48.53
N VAL A 53 21.62 -29.45 49.66
CA VAL A 53 21.24 -29.04 51.01
C VAL A 53 22.43 -28.37 51.70
N PRO A 54 22.61 -27.04 51.57
CA PRO A 54 23.69 -26.35 52.26
C PRO A 54 23.53 -26.48 53.79
N ILE A 55 24.45 -27.18 54.46
CA ILE A 55 24.49 -27.35 55.93
C ILE A 55 25.23 -26.12 56.49
N PRO A 56 24.58 -25.22 57.28
CA PRO A 56 23.95 -25.57 58.55
C PRO A 56 22.56 -24.94 58.71
N VAL A 57 21.59 -25.40 57.91
CA VAL A 57 20.19 -24.99 58.10
C VAL A 57 19.57 -25.79 59.27
N ARG A 58 18.89 -25.10 60.21
CA ARG A 58 18.09 -25.77 61.25
C ARG A 58 17.13 -26.78 60.60
N GLY A 59 17.26 -28.05 60.97
CA GLY A 59 16.38 -29.13 60.49
C GLY A 59 16.87 -29.88 59.24
N ALA A 60 18.15 -29.77 58.85
CA ALA A 60 18.70 -30.53 57.71
C ALA A 60 18.52 -32.06 57.83
N ALA A 61 18.60 -32.63 59.05
CA ALA A 61 18.36 -34.06 59.28
C ALA A 61 16.95 -34.50 58.83
N ARG A 62 15.92 -33.69 59.12
CA ARG A 62 14.55 -33.98 58.68
C ARG A 62 14.41 -34.02 57.16
N PHE A 63 15.11 -33.11 56.47
CA PHE A 63 15.09 -33.07 55.01
C PHE A 63 15.79 -34.28 54.38
N LEU A 64 16.87 -34.76 55.00
CA LEU A 64 17.57 -35.98 54.58
C LEU A 64 16.73 -37.23 54.88
N GLU A 65 16.07 -37.29 56.04
CA GLU A 65 15.12 -38.36 56.39
C GLU A 65 13.95 -38.44 55.41
N GLU A 66 13.33 -37.29 55.08
CA GLU A 66 12.26 -37.20 54.07
C GLU A 66 12.74 -37.63 52.68
N LEU A 67 13.97 -37.29 52.30
CA LEU A 67 14.58 -37.71 51.04
C LEU A 67 14.82 -39.23 51.02
N ALA A 68 15.47 -39.77 52.05
CA ALA A 68 15.78 -41.19 52.17
C ALA A 68 14.50 -42.04 52.16
N GLY A 69 13.47 -41.63 52.92
CA GLY A 69 12.17 -42.31 52.91
C GLY A 69 11.47 -42.24 51.55
N HIS A 70 11.59 -41.13 50.82
CA HIS A 70 11.01 -41.02 49.48
C HIS A 70 11.72 -41.89 48.45
N LEU A 71 13.05 -41.94 48.47
CA LEU A 71 13.85 -42.78 47.57
C LEU A 71 13.61 -44.27 47.86
N ALA A 72 13.51 -44.65 49.13
CA ALA A 72 13.19 -46.03 49.52
C ALA A 72 11.79 -46.45 49.03
N ALA A 73 10.80 -45.55 49.14
CA ALA A 73 9.44 -45.83 48.68
C ALA A 73 9.32 -45.80 47.15
N ARG A 74 10.16 -45.02 46.46
CA ARG A 74 10.16 -44.84 45.00
C ARG A 74 11.58 -44.84 44.42
N PRO A 75 12.10 -46.03 44.08
CA PRO A 75 13.44 -46.16 43.50
C PRO A 75 13.61 -45.45 42.14
N ASP A 76 12.51 -45.22 41.41
CA ASP A 76 12.48 -44.51 40.12
C ASP A 76 12.41 -42.98 40.25
N ALA A 77 12.49 -42.42 41.46
CA ALA A 77 12.24 -40.99 41.70
C ALA A 77 13.22 -40.05 40.96
N LEU A 78 14.44 -40.50 40.64
CA LEU A 78 15.45 -39.71 39.91
C LEU A 78 15.33 -39.81 38.39
N THR A 79 14.57 -40.76 37.86
CA THR A 79 14.44 -41.04 36.42
C THR A 79 13.02 -40.83 35.90
N SER A 80 12.00 -40.93 36.75
CA SER A 80 10.59 -40.77 36.38
C SER A 80 10.20 -39.36 35.93
N GLY A 81 11.00 -38.34 36.28
CA GLY A 81 10.67 -36.93 36.02
C GLY A 81 9.46 -36.41 36.82
N SER A 82 8.95 -37.19 37.77
CA SER A 82 7.82 -36.80 38.62
C SER A 82 8.20 -35.66 39.56
N SER A 83 7.42 -34.58 39.54
CA SER A 83 7.60 -33.47 40.50
C SER A 83 6.85 -33.69 41.82
N LEU A 84 6.22 -34.86 42.01
CA LEU A 84 5.60 -35.26 43.28
C LEU A 84 6.67 -35.85 44.22
N CYS A 85 7.59 -34.99 44.64
CA CYS A 85 8.77 -35.37 45.43
C CYS A 85 9.07 -34.32 46.52
N PRO A 86 9.97 -34.61 47.47
CA PRO A 86 10.47 -33.61 48.41
C PRO A 86 11.21 -32.47 47.67
N PRO A 87 11.21 -31.22 48.18
CA PRO A 87 11.89 -30.09 47.52
C PRO A 87 13.39 -30.29 47.34
N VAL A 88 14.00 -31.13 48.19
CA VAL A 88 15.42 -31.48 48.12
C VAL A 88 15.72 -32.28 46.86
N LEU A 89 14.84 -33.21 46.47
CA LEU A 89 15.03 -34.05 45.29
C LEU A 89 15.09 -33.22 44.00
N LEU A 90 14.34 -32.11 43.92
CA LEU A 90 14.40 -31.19 42.77
C LEU A 90 15.78 -30.57 42.58
N ARG A 91 16.42 -30.17 43.68
CA ARG A 91 17.77 -29.57 43.66
C ARG A 91 18.82 -30.64 43.42
N LEU A 92 18.66 -31.81 44.05
CA LEU A 92 19.56 -32.94 43.87
C LEU A 92 19.56 -33.42 42.41
N ALA A 93 18.39 -33.55 41.78
CA ALA A 93 18.27 -33.91 40.37
C ALA A 93 18.89 -32.86 39.43
N GLU A 94 18.90 -31.59 39.81
CA GLU A 94 19.59 -30.54 39.05
C GLU A 94 21.11 -30.66 39.19
N VAL A 95 21.62 -30.81 40.42
CA VAL A 95 23.05 -31.00 40.70
C VAL A 95 23.60 -32.24 39.98
N LEU A 96 22.92 -33.38 40.09
CA LEU A 96 23.34 -34.63 39.46
C LEU A 96 23.26 -34.57 37.92
N HIS A 97 22.27 -33.87 37.36
CA HIS A 97 22.16 -33.68 35.92
C HIS A 97 23.30 -32.81 35.39
N ASP A 98 23.62 -31.72 36.09
CA ASP A 98 24.69 -30.81 35.70
C ASP A 98 26.08 -31.48 35.85
N ALA A 99 26.21 -32.45 36.78
CA ALA A 99 27.37 -33.33 36.90
C ALA A 99 27.43 -34.46 35.85
N GLY A 100 26.41 -34.59 34.98
CA GLY A 100 26.40 -35.54 33.86
C GLY A 100 25.80 -36.92 34.15
N HIS A 101 25.22 -37.15 35.33
CA HIS A 101 24.56 -38.41 35.65
C HIS A 101 23.19 -38.55 34.94
N PRO A 102 22.71 -39.79 34.67
CA PRO A 102 21.49 -40.04 33.91
C PRO A 102 20.21 -39.82 34.73
N VAL A 103 20.00 -38.60 35.22
CA VAL A 103 18.82 -38.20 35.98
C VAL A 103 17.91 -37.28 35.18
N VAL A 104 16.59 -37.41 35.38
CA VAL A 104 15.57 -36.58 34.72
C VAL A 104 15.15 -35.46 35.65
N ARG A 105 15.47 -34.21 35.28
CA ARG A 105 15.08 -33.03 36.06
C ARG A 105 13.55 -32.85 36.05
N PRO A 106 12.86 -32.90 37.20
CA PRO A 106 11.41 -32.79 37.23
C PRO A 106 10.90 -31.42 36.78
N GLY A 107 9.88 -31.43 35.93
CA GLY A 107 9.20 -30.23 35.46
C GLY A 107 8.01 -29.83 36.33
N CYS A 108 7.60 -28.57 36.25
CA CYS A 108 6.33 -28.12 36.80
C CYS A 108 5.17 -28.97 36.27
N ALA A 109 4.35 -29.55 37.16
CA ALA A 109 3.24 -30.43 36.80
C ALA A 109 2.22 -29.79 35.82
N HIS A 110 2.13 -28.45 35.76
CA HIS A 110 1.19 -27.75 34.87
C HIS A 110 1.78 -27.24 33.56
N CYS A 111 3.06 -26.83 33.54
CA CYS A 111 3.66 -26.22 32.34
C CYS A 111 4.91 -26.92 31.83
N GLY A 112 5.32 -28.02 32.45
CA GLY A 112 6.49 -28.81 32.06
C GLY A 112 7.84 -28.11 32.25
N LYS A 113 7.87 -26.83 32.61
CA LYS A 113 9.13 -26.09 32.79
C LYS A 113 9.94 -26.65 33.94
N ILE A 114 11.16 -27.09 33.64
CA ILE A 114 12.16 -27.53 34.60
C ILE A 114 12.63 -26.33 35.43
N ARG A 115 12.57 -26.47 36.76
CA ARG A 115 13.03 -25.46 37.73
C ARG A 115 13.42 -26.13 39.04
N ALA A 116 14.49 -25.63 39.66
CA ALA A 116 14.89 -25.96 41.03
C ALA A 116 13.82 -25.62 42.09
N ASP A 117 12.97 -24.62 41.82
CA ASP A 117 12.18 -23.90 42.82
C ASP A 117 10.66 -24.15 42.72
N LEU A 118 10.24 -25.41 42.53
CA LEU A 118 8.81 -25.77 42.53
C LEU A 118 8.23 -25.84 43.96
N ARG A 119 7.91 -24.66 44.50
CA ARG A 119 7.54 -24.49 45.91
C ARG A 119 6.21 -25.13 46.32
N GLN A 120 5.24 -25.23 45.40
CA GLN A 120 3.86 -25.56 45.73
C GLN A 120 3.53 -27.00 45.37
N LEU A 121 3.16 -27.82 46.36
CA LEU A 121 2.73 -29.21 46.15
C LEU A 121 1.22 -29.26 45.85
N ARG A 122 0.84 -30.06 44.85
CA ARG A 122 -0.54 -30.39 44.46
C ARG A 122 -0.65 -31.91 44.24
N PRO A 123 -1.86 -32.49 44.18
CA PRO A 123 -2.05 -33.92 43.92
C PRO A 123 -1.33 -34.40 42.65
N GLU A 124 -1.32 -33.57 41.60
CA GLU A 124 -0.66 -33.84 40.31
C GLU A 124 0.87 -33.62 40.30
N GLY A 125 1.46 -33.14 41.40
CA GLY A 125 2.89 -32.83 41.51
C GLY A 125 3.17 -31.38 41.91
N ARG A 126 4.44 -30.97 41.86
CA ARG A 126 4.82 -29.61 42.23
C ARG A 126 4.65 -28.63 41.07
N VAL A 127 4.15 -27.45 41.38
CA VAL A 127 3.90 -26.39 40.40
C VAL A 127 4.77 -25.15 40.65
N CYS A 128 5.18 -24.50 39.57
CA CYS A 128 5.97 -23.27 39.65
C CYS A 128 5.10 -22.10 40.14
N GLY A 129 5.71 -21.09 40.77
CA GLY A 129 4.97 -19.94 41.33
C GLY A 129 4.10 -19.19 40.30
N SER A 130 4.47 -19.24 39.01
CA SER A 130 3.65 -18.66 37.93
C SER A 130 2.40 -19.49 37.62
N CYS A 131 2.50 -20.82 37.63
CA CYS A 131 1.34 -21.70 37.46
C CYS A 131 0.43 -21.65 38.68
N ASP A 132 0.99 -21.65 39.88
CA ASP A 132 0.23 -21.45 41.12
C ASP A 132 -0.52 -20.11 41.11
N ALA A 133 0.16 -19.01 40.74
CA ALA A 133 -0.49 -17.70 40.63
C ALA A 133 -1.57 -17.63 39.52
N ARG A 134 -1.57 -18.58 38.56
CA ARG A 134 -2.60 -18.70 37.52
C ARG A 134 -3.78 -19.56 37.95
N SER A 135 -3.53 -20.59 38.77
CA SER A 135 -4.55 -21.52 39.26
C SER A 135 -5.32 -20.99 40.47
N ARG A 136 -4.77 -20.00 41.20
CA ARG A 136 -5.51 -19.30 42.26
C ARG A 136 -6.82 -18.71 41.71
N ARG A 137 -7.92 -18.90 42.47
CA ARG A 137 -9.23 -18.37 42.11
C ARG A 137 -9.14 -16.86 41.84
N ARG A 138 -9.82 -16.44 40.78
CA ARG A 138 -10.02 -15.03 40.48
C ARG A 138 -11.18 -14.55 41.33
N GLU A 139 -10.97 -13.46 42.06
CA GLU A 139 -11.93 -12.94 43.03
C GLU A 139 -12.22 -11.47 42.73
N THR A 140 -13.34 -10.99 43.27
CA THR A 140 -13.71 -9.58 43.25
C THR A 140 -12.75 -8.78 44.12
N CYS A 141 -12.16 -7.73 43.57
CA CYS A 141 -11.28 -6.87 44.36
C CYS A 141 -12.09 -6.03 45.35
N ALA A 142 -11.76 -6.09 46.64
CA ALA A 142 -12.42 -5.32 47.69
C ALA A 142 -12.40 -3.79 47.51
N ARG A 143 -11.39 -3.25 46.82
CA ARG A 143 -11.21 -1.79 46.66
C ARG A 143 -11.70 -1.22 45.34
N CYS A 144 -11.41 -1.89 44.22
CA CYS A 144 -11.85 -1.41 42.91
C CYS A 144 -13.12 -2.10 42.40
N HIS A 145 -13.65 -3.06 43.17
CA HIS A 145 -14.87 -3.82 42.90
C HIS A 145 -14.90 -4.54 41.54
N ARG A 146 -13.73 -4.71 40.90
CA ARG A 146 -13.64 -5.44 39.64
C ARG A 146 -13.60 -6.94 39.91
N ASP A 147 -14.41 -7.68 39.17
CA ASP A 147 -14.42 -9.14 39.17
C ASP A 147 -13.27 -9.73 38.36
N GLY A 148 -13.04 -11.03 38.54
CA GLY A 148 -12.08 -11.79 37.73
C GLY A 148 -10.61 -11.41 37.97
N GLN A 149 -10.31 -10.70 39.07
CA GLN A 149 -8.98 -10.20 39.36
C GLN A 149 -8.10 -11.25 40.03
N ARG A 150 -6.80 -11.19 39.75
CA ARG A 150 -5.82 -11.96 40.52
C ARG A 150 -5.57 -11.24 41.84
N VAL A 151 -5.75 -11.98 42.94
CA VAL A 151 -5.50 -11.48 44.29
C VAL A 151 -3.99 -11.32 44.48
N ALA A 152 -3.55 -10.07 44.67
CA ALA A 152 -2.17 -9.74 44.96
C ALA A 152 -1.87 -9.82 46.46
N ALA A 153 -2.83 -9.40 47.30
CA ALA A 153 -2.78 -9.58 48.73
C ALA A 153 -4.20 -9.64 49.31
N ARG A 154 -4.33 -10.17 50.52
CA ARG A 154 -5.54 -10.04 51.33
C ARG A 154 -5.30 -9.00 52.43
N ARG A 155 -6.31 -8.18 52.69
CA ARG A 155 -6.35 -7.14 53.72
C ARG A 155 -7.61 -7.33 54.54
N HIS A 156 -7.78 -6.54 55.61
CA HIS A 156 -8.98 -6.60 56.45
C HIS A 156 -10.26 -6.31 55.65
N ASP A 157 -10.17 -5.43 54.63
CA ASP A 157 -11.24 -5.11 53.68
C ASP A 157 -11.50 -6.22 52.63
N GLY A 158 -10.65 -7.26 52.57
CA GLY A 158 -10.78 -8.39 51.67
C GLY A 158 -9.63 -8.54 50.65
N PRO A 159 -9.79 -9.35 49.59
CA PRO A 159 -8.77 -9.54 48.57
C PRO A 159 -8.59 -8.30 47.69
N ILE A 160 -7.35 -7.87 47.48
CA ILE A 160 -7.02 -6.72 46.61
C ILE A 160 -6.22 -7.15 45.38
N CYS A 161 -6.51 -6.52 44.24
CA CYS A 161 -5.83 -6.78 42.96
C CYS A 161 -4.44 -6.12 42.92
N ASN A 162 -3.58 -6.54 41.98
CA ASN A 162 -2.22 -6.00 41.81
C ASN A 162 -2.16 -4.48 41.60
N ARG A 163 -3.19 -3.88 40.98
CA ARG A 163 -3.25 -2.42 40.79
C ARG A 163 -3.47 -1.72 42.13
N CYS A 164 -4.48 -2.16 42.89
CA CYS A 164 -4.77 -1.61 44.22
C CYS A 164 -3.65 -1.89 45.23
N TYR A 165 -2.96 -3.03 45.09
CA TYR A 165 -1.77 -3.35 45.89
C TYR A 165 -0.61 -2.36 45.66
N ARG A 166 -0.36 -1.95 44.41
CA ARG A 166 0.72 -0.99 44.10
C ARG A 166 0.51 0.41 44.65
N THR A 167 -0.74 0.77 44.94
CA THR A 167 -1.13 2.05 45.52
C THR A 167 -1.51 1.91 47.00
N ASP A 168 -1.32 0.74 47.60
CA ASP A 168 -1.68 0.47 48.98
C ASP A 168 -0.63 1.08 49.93
N PRO A 169 -0.99 2.05 50.80
CA PRO A 169 -0.04 2.71 51.69
C PRO A 169 0.73 1.73 52.58
N ALA A 170 0.12 0.60 52.96
CA ALA A 170 0.78 -0.46 53.75
C ALA A 170 1.98 -1.12 53.04
N THR A 171 2.13 -0.92 51.73
CA THR A 171 3.26 -1.43 50.94
C THR A 171 4.36 -0.40 50.72
N PHE A 172 4.12 0.86 51.11
CA PHE A 172 5.07 1.94 50.87
C PHE A 172 6.23 1.80 51.84
N LYS A 173 7.43 2.06 51.32
CA LYS A 173 8.66 2.13 52.09
C LYS A 173 9.37 3.42 51.71
N GLU A 174 10.21 3.92 52.61
CA GLU A 174 11.09 5.04 52.27
C GLU A 174 12.00 4.66 51.12
N CYS A 175 12.00 5.51 50.09
CA CYS A 175 12.88 5.35 48.94
C CYS A 175 14.32 5.68 49.34
N ALA A 176 15.27 4.78 49.06
CA ALA A 176 16.68 4.98 49.40
C ALA A 176 17.33 6.22 48.74
N ASP A 177 16.73 6.76 47.67
CA ASP A 177 17.26 7.94 46.96
C ASP A 177 16.54 9.24 47.30
N CYS A 178 15.21 9.26 47.26
CA CYS A 178 14.45 10.50 47.49
C CYS A 178 13.84 10.62 48.89
N GLY A 179 14.00 9.61 49.75
CA GLY A 179 13.43 9.56 51.11
C GLY A 179 11.90 9.42 51.16
N GLN A 180 11.20 9.60 50.03
CA GLN A 180 9.74 9.59 50.01
C GLN A 180 9.15 8.20 50.23
N LEU A 181 8.09 8.11 51.05
CA LEU A 181 7.28 6.91 51.24
C LEU A 181 6.52 6.57 49.95
N ARG A 182 7.00 5.56 49.23
CA ARG A 182 6.41 5.09 47.97
C ARG A 182 6.49 3.58 47.85
N HIS A 183 5.68 3.00 46.98
CA HIS A 183 5.80 1.57 46.67
C HIS A 183 7.18 1.28 46.04
N PRO A 184 8.01 0.39 46.63
CA PRO A 184 9.32 0.05 46.10
C PRO A 184 9.17 -0.83 44.85
N VAL A 185 9.84 -0.46 43.76
CA VAL A 185 9.81 -1.21 42.48
C VAL A 185 11.00 -2.15 42.34
N VAL A 186 12.13 -1.77 42.92
CA VAL A 186 13.34 -2.60 43.01
C VAL A 186 13.95 -2.43 44.40
N ARG A 187 14.77 -3.39 44.84
CA ARG A 187 15.61 -3.27 46.04
C ARG A 187 17.07 -3.21 45.62
N ARG A 188 17.85 -2.39 46.33
CA ARG A 188 19.31 -2.40 46.26
C ARG A 188 19.86 -3.62 47.00
N ASP A 189 21.14 -3.89 46.81
CA ASP A 189 21.85 -4.99 47.48
C ASP A 189 21.89 -4.81 49.00
N ASP A 190 21.77 -3.57 49.48
CA ASP A 190 21.62 -3.22 50.92
C ASP A 190 20.20 -3.49 51.49
N GLY A 191 19.28 -4.03 50.67
CA GLY A 191 17.91 -4.35 51.05
C GLY A 191 16.92 -3.18 51.02
N ARG A 192 17.38 -1.94 50.83
CA ARG A 192 16.51 -0.75 50.76
C ARG A 192 15.83 -0.63 49.40
N GLY A 193 14.60 -0.09 49.38
CA GLY A 193 13.75 -0.02 48.20
C GLY A 193 13.93 1.28 47.40
N LEU A 194 13.81 1.22 46.07
CA LEU A 194 13.75 2.40 45.20
C LEU A 194 12.36 2.55 44.59
N CYS A 195 11.85 3.79 44.56
CA CYS A 195 10.60 4.12 43.89
C CYS A 195 10.76 4.14 42.37
N ILE A 196 9.65 4.05 41.62
CA ILE A 196 9.65 4.03 40.15
C ILE A 196 10.34 5.24 39.51
N ASN A 197 10.30 6.41 40.17
CA ASN A 197 10.88 7.65 39.64
C ASN A 197 12.41 7.70 39.85
N CYS A 198 12.90 7.14 40.95
CA CYS A 198 14.33 7.11 41.25
C CYS A 198 15.03 5.93 40.57
N TRP A 199 14.30 4.86 40.28
CA TRP A 199 14.86 3.70 39.60
C TRP A 199 15.17 4.00 38.13
N LYS A 200 16.47 4.14 37.82
CA LYS A 200 16.97 4.15 36.44
C LYS A 200 17.06 2.71 35.93
N ARG A 201 16.30 2.41 34.89
CA ARG A 201 16.36 1.10 34.22
C ARG A 201 17.77 0.87 33.64
N PRO A 202 18.36 -0.31 33.86
CA PRO A 202 19.62 -0.67 33.22
C PRO A 202 19.51 -0.59 31.70
N THR A 203 20.48 0.06 31.07
CA THR A 203 20.65 0.10 29.62
C THR A 203 21.80 -0.79 29.23
N HIS A 204 21.69 -1.42 28.06
CA HIS A 204 22.68 -2.34 27.54
C HIS A 204 22.96 -2.00 26.08
N THR A 205 24.17 -2.33 25.60
CA THR A 205 24.52 -2.24 24.20
C THR A 205 23.83 -3.36 23.43
N CYS A 206 22.98 -2.99 22.46
CA CYS A 206 22.25 -3.97 21.68
C CYS A 206 23.19 -4.74 20.74
N VAL A 207 23.23 -6.07 20.83
CA VAL A 207 24.09 -6.91 19.99
C VAL A 207 23.72 -6.91 18.50
N ILE A 208 22.50 -6.47 18.16
CA ILE A 208 22.04 -6.39 16.77
C ILE A 208 22.31 -5.02 16.15
N CYS A 209 22.13 -3.92 16.89
CA CYS A 209 22.21 -2.57 16.32
C CYS A 209 23.24 -1.64 16.96
N GLY A 210 24.00 -2.12 17.95
CA GLY A 210 25.05 -1.38 18.65
C GLY A 210 24.55 -0.24 19.56
N LYS A 211 23.24 0.04 19.60
CA LYS A 211 22.71 1.17 20.40
C LYS A 211 22.58 0.81 21.86
N THR A 212 22.98 1.74 22.72
CA THR A 212 22.71 1.71 24.17
C THR A 212 21.24 2.01 24.42
N ALA A 213 20.48 1.01 24.85
CA ALA A 213 19.05 1.13 25.11
C ALA A 213 18.61 0.13 26.18
N VAL A 214 17.39 0.30 26.71
CA VAL A 214 16.78 -0.72 27.59
C VAL A 214 16.62 -2.02 26.80
N ALA A 215 17.14 -3.11 27.36
CA ALA A 215 17.05 -4.43 26.75
C ALA A 215 15.60 -4.95 26.83
N ALA A 216 15.09 -5.42 25.71
CA ALA A 216 13.82 -6.15 25.65
C ALA A 216 13.99 -7.61 26.07
N ARG A 217 15.19 -8.15 25.84
CA ARG A 217 15.62 -9.49 26.20
C ARG A 217 17.14 -9.49 26.35
N ILE A 218 17.64 -10.26 27.30
CA ILE A 218 19.06 -10.59 27.45
C ILE A 218 19.12 -12.11 27.40
N ASP A 219 19.88 -12.67 26.47
CA ASP A 219 20.16 -14.09 26.36
C ASP A 219 21.67 -14.33 26.24
N ALA A 220 22.09 -15.57 25.95
CA ALA A 220 23.50 -15.93 25.87
C ALA A 220 24.27 -15.13 24.80
N ASP A 221 23.59 -14.69 23.74
CA ASP A 221 24.18 -13.86 22.68
C ASP A 221 24.31 -12.38 23.11
N GLY A 222 23.75 -11.99 24.27
CA GLY A 222 23.79 -10.65 24.83
C GLY A 222 22.43 -9.92 24.80
N ALA A 223 22.48 -8.60 25.04
CA ALA A 223 21.27 -7.79 25.18
C ALA A 223 20.71 -7.33 23.82
N VAL A 224 19.38 -7.38 23.65
CA VAL A 224 18.68 -6.92 22.44
C VAL A 224 17.67 -5.82 22.78
N CYS A 225 17.76 -4.66 22.13
CA CYS A 225 16.81 -3.56 22.34
C CYS A 225 15.40 -3.89 21.79
N HIS A 226 14.37 -3.21 22.29
CA HIS A 226 12.96 -3.43 21.88
C HIS A 226 12.72 -3.33 20.38
N LEU A 227 13.41 -2.43 19.68
CA LEU A 227 13.26 -2.28 18.22
C LEU A 227 13.83 -3.50 17.47
N CYS A 228 15.04 -3.92 17.82
CA CYS A 228 15.70 -5.07 17.18
C CYS A 228 15.03 -6.38 17.57
N TYR A 229 14.57 -6.51 18.82
CA TYR A 229 13.76 -7.63 19.25
C TYR A 229 12.48 -7.71 18.40
N ASN A 230 11.73 -6.61 18.28
CA ASN A 230 10.50 -6.57 17.50
C ASN A 230 10.70 -6.84 15.99
N ARG A 231 11.89 -6.51 15.45
CA ARG A 231 12.20 -6.63 14.03
C ARG A 231 12.79 -7.98 13.64
N HIS A 232 13.72 -8.51 14.45
CA HIS A 232 14.58 -9.62 14.07
C HIS A 232 14.35 -10.89 14.90
N ARG A 233 13.94 -10.76 16.18
CA ARG A 233 13.86 -11.90 17.11
C ARG A 233 12.44 -12.23 17.57
N ARG A 234 11.44 -11.39 17.30
CA ARG A 234 10.04 -11.67 17.69
C ARG A 234 9.50 -12.81 16.81
N PRO A 235 9.08 -13.95 17.39
CA PRO A 235 8.64 -15.10 16.61
C PRO A 235 7.46 -14.73 15.70
N ARG A 236 7.57 -15.08 14.42
CA ARG A 236 6.43 -15.03 13.48
C ARG A 236 5.70 -16.37 13.60
N ARG A 237 4.37 -16.32 13.70
CA ARG A 237 3.53 -17.52 13.82
C ARG A 237 2.40 -17.42 12.80
N LEU A 238 1.81 -18.56 12.47
CA LEU A 238 0.63 -18.60 11.62
C LEU A 238 -0.52 -17.89 12.34
N CYS A 239 -1.14 -16.94 11.66
CA CYS A 239 -2.36 -16.32 12.14
C CYS A 239 -3.53 -17.25 11.85
N GLY A 240 -4.28 -17.68 12.87
CA GLY A 240 -5.44 -18.56 12.68
C GLY A 240 -6.66 -17.91 12.02
N ARG A 241 -6.55 -16.66 11.56
CA ARG A 241 -7.57 -16.01 10.71
C ARG A 241 -7.16 -15.88 9.24
N CYS A 242 -5.93 -15.45 8.95
CA CYS A 242 -5.49 -15.28 7.56
C CYS A 242 -4.55 -16.38 7.06
N GLY A 243 -4.16 -17.32 7.92
CA GLY A 243 -3.25 -18.42 7.58
C GLY A 243 -1.79 -18.02 7.32
N GLN A 244 -1.46 -16.72 7.40
CA GLN A 244 -0.13 -16.23 7.03
C GLN A 244 0.83 -16.19 8.23
N LEU A 245 2.10 -16.50 7.97
CA LEU A 245 3.22 -16.34 8.92
C LEU A 245 3.48 -14.85 9.16
N LYS A 246 2.90 -14.32 10.25
CA LYS A 246 2.93 -12.90 10.57
C LYS A 246 3.31 -12.67 12.03
N ARG A 247 3.57 -11.41 12.34
CA ARG A 247 3.73 -10.96 13.72
C ARG A 247 2.37 -11.04 14.42
N ILE A 248 2.30 -11.76 15.54
CA ILE A 248 1.07 -11.97 16.30
C ILE A 248 0.84 -10.80 17.29
N ALA A 249 -0.33 -10.18 17.18
CA ALA A 249 -0.82 -9.14 18.09
C ALA A 249 -1.50 -9.76 19.31
N CYS A 250 -2.32 -10.79 19.09
CA CYS A 250 -3.07 -11.47 20.13
C CYS A 250 -2.72 -12.96 20.12
N ASN A 251 -2.23 -13.47 21.25
CA ASN A 251 -1.92 -14.89 21.38
C ASN A 251 -3.20 -15.70 21.60
N ALA A 252 -3.17 -16.96 21.15
CA ALA A 252 -4.24 -17.91 21.36
C ALA A 252 -4.58 -18.06 22.86
N ARG A 253 -5.87 -18.02 23.18
CA ARG A 253 -6.37 -18.19 24.55
C ARG A 253 -7.82 -18.63 24.54
N ASP A 254 -8.19 -19.56 25.43
CA ASP A 254 -9.58 -19.95 25.71
C ASP A 254 -10.36 -20.28 24.41
N GLY A 255 -9.78 -21.11 23.53
CA GLY A 255 -10.38 -21.52 22.24
C GLY A 255 -10.18 -20.55 21.07
N GLN A 256 -9.68 -19.33 21.30
CA GLN A 256 -9.39 -18.37 20.23
C GLN A 256 -7.97 -18.55 19.67
N PRO A 257 -7.77 -18.45 18.34
CA PRO A 257 -6.47 -18.65 17.71
C PRO A 257 -5.55 -17.42 17.84
N ASP A 258 -4.27 -17.58 17.48
CA ASP A 258 -3.36 -16.44 17.35
C ASP A 258 -3.79 -15.51 16.20
N LEU A 259 -3.83 -14.21 16.46
CA LEU A 259 -4.22 -13.19 15.48
C LEU A 259 -3.07 -12.21 15.20
N CYS A 260 -2.77 -11.98 13.92
CA CYS A 260 -1.76 -10.99 13.51
C CYS A 260 -2.27 -9.55 13.68
N ASP A 261 -1.35 -8.57 13.67
CA ASP A 261 -1.69 -7.14 13.83
C ASP A 261 -2.77 -6.63 12.86
N GLY A 262 -2.87 -7.20 11.65
CA GLY A 262 -3.92 -6.82 10.70
C GLY A 262 -5.26 -7.55 10.92
N CYS A 263 -5.23 -8.76 11.48
CA CYS A 263 -6.41 -9.57 11.73
C CYS A 263 -7.06 -9.30 13.07
N TYR A 264 -6.29 -8.80 14.05
CA TYR A 264 -6.78 -8.43 15.37
C TYR A 264 -7.43 -7.04 15.34
N GLN A 265 -8.72 -6.97 15.68
CA GLN A 265 -9.52 -5.73 15.64
C GLN A 265 -9.86 -5.18 17.05
N GLY A 266 -9.27 -5.76 18.11
CA GLY A 266 -9.63 -5.47 19.49
C GLY A 266 -10.72 -6.41 20.05
N PRO A 267 -10.96 -6.40 21.37
CA PRO A 267 -12.02 -7.20 21.99
C PRO A 267 -13.41 -6.73 21.56
N GLU A 268 -14.32 -7.68 21.33
CA GLU A 268 -15.74 -7.38 21.14
C GLU A 268 -16.37 -6.97 22.47
N ALA A 269 -16.87 -5.75 22.53
CA ALA A 269 -17.57 -5.23 23.69
C ALA A 269 -18.64 -4.24 23.25
N ALA A 270 -19.66 -4.04 24.09
CA ALA A 270 -20.66 -2.99 23.87
C ALA A 270 -19.97 -1.62 23.93
N CYS A 271 -20.00 -0.88 22.82
CA CYS A 271 -19.39 0.44 22.74
C CYS A 271 -20.13 1.41 23.69
N SER A 272 -19.42 2.16 24.55
CA SER A 272 -20.06 3.13 25.47
C SER A 272 -20.84 4.25 24.77
N ILE A 273 -20.50 4.55 23.50
CA ILE A 273 -21.11 5.64 22.73
C ILE A 273 -22.30 5.18 21.88
N CYS A 274 -22.18 4.07 21.15
CA CYS A 274 -23.25 3.59 20.25
C CYS A 274 -24.00 2.37 20.76
N SER A 275 -23.62 1.84 21.93
CA SER A 275 -24.18 0.65 22.59
C SER A 275 -24.17 -0.64 21.77
N ARG A 276 -23.58 -0.63 20.57
CA ARG A 276 -23.45 -1.83 19.72
C ARG A 276 -22.22 -2.63 20.12
N VAL A 277 -22.37 -3.94 20.16
CA VAL A 277 -21.25 -4.88 20.34
C VAL A 277 -20.38 -4.83 19.09
N ARG A 278 -19.15 -4.33 19.24
CA ARG A 278 -18.18 -4.17 18.16
C ARG A 278 -16.76 -4.38 18.68
N PRO A 279 -15.78 -4.61 17.79
CA PRO A 279 -14.38 -4.55 18.16
C PRO A 279 -14.02 -3.15 18.68
N CYS A 280 -13.69 -3.07 19.96
CA CYS A 280 -13.33 -1.83 20.64
C CYS A 280 -11.82 -1.63 20.65
N VAL A 281 -11.38 -0.45 20.20
CA VAL A 281 -9.96 -0.11 20.01
C VAL A 281 -9.43 0.88 21.04
N SER A 282 -10.33 1.53 21.78
CA SER A 282 -10.00 2.50 22.83
C SER A 282 -10.95 2.34 24.01
N ARG A 283 -10.67 3.07 25.10
CA ARG A 283 -11.58 3.27 26.23
C ARG A 283 -11.83 4.77 26.44
N ASP A 284 -12.94 5.14 27.09
CA ASP A 284 -13.19 6.51 27.60
C ASP A 284 -12.48 6.74 28.94
N GLU A 285 -12.71 7.91 29.55
CA GLU A 285 -12.07 8.36 30.80
C GLU A 285 -12.45 7.47 31.99
N GLU A 286 -13.67 6.93 31.99
CA GLU A 286 -14.20 5.97 32.95
C GLU A 286 -13.71 4.54 32.68
N GLY A 287 -13.06 4.32 31.53
CA GLY A 287 -12.46 3.07 31.13
C GLY A 287 -13.42 2.10 30.44
N GLN A 288 -14.60 2.55 30.00
CA GLN A 288 -15.54 1.79 29.19
C GLN A 288 -15.08 1.69 27.72
N PRO A 289 -15.39 0.59 27.02
CA PRO A 289 -14.82 0.32 25.70
C PRO A 289 -15.49 1.13 24.57
N ILE A 290 -14.70 1.69 23.65
CA ILE A 290 -15.15 2.47 22.50
C ILE A 290 -14.78 1.78 21.18
N CYS A 291 -15.77 1.59 20.29
CA CYS A 291 -15.54 1.01 18.96
C CYS A 291 -14.73 1.92 18.04
N ALA A 292 -14.00 1.37 17.07
CA ALA A 292 -13.15 2.15 16.17
C ALA A 292 -13.88 3.28 15.42
N THR A 293 -15.16 3.06 15.07
CA THR A 293 -15.99 4.08 14.41
C THR A 293 -16.32 5.23 15.35
N CYS A 294 -16.80 4.93 16.56
CA CYS A 294 -17.14 5.95 17.55
C CYS A 294 -15.90 6.66 18.08
N TYR A 295 -14.79 5.94 18.26
CA TYR A 295 -13.50 6.55 18.62
C TYR A 295 -13.04 7.56 17.57
N LYS A 296 -13.17 7.25 16.26
CA LYS A 296 -12.85 8.20 15.19
C LYS A 296 -13.82 9.39 15.13
N ARG A 297 -15.11 9.15 15.42
CA ARG A 297 -16.19 10.15 15.30
C ARG A 297 -16.27 11.10 16.50
N HIS A 298 -15.94 10.62 17.69
CA HIS A 298 -15.99 11.36 18.96
C HIS A 298 -14.60 11.67 19.54
N ARG A 299 -13.54 11.50 18.74
CA ARG A 299 -12.23 12.06 19.09
C ARG A 299 -12.43 13.56 19.24
N THR A 300 -12.38 14.07 20.47
CA THR A 300 -12.45 15.50 20.77
C THR A 300 -11.35 16.19 19.96
N GLY A 301 -11.77 16.84 18.87
CA GLY A 301 -10.89 17.65 18.07
C GLY A 301 -10.62 18.94 18.83
N GLU A 302 -9.42 19.48 18.67
CA GLU A 302 -9.11 20.81 19.15
C GLU A 302 -9.33 21.79 18.00
N THR A 303 -9.66 23.05 18.33
CA THR A 303 -9.73 24.12 17.33
C THR A 303 -8.34 24.32 16.74
N CYS A 304 -8.17 23.98 15.46
CA CYS A 304 -6.88 24.13 14.82
C CYS A 304 -6.50 25.61 14.74
N ALA A 305 -5.37 26.00 15.31
CA ALA A 305 -4.90 27.39 15.36
C ALA A 305 -4.69 28.05 13.98
N ARG A 306 -4.57 27.25 12.91
CA ARG A 306 -4.35 27.76 11.54
C ARG A 306 -5.62 27.82 10.69
N CYS A 307 -6.42 26.75 10.67
CA CYS A 307 -7.63 26.69 9.84
C CYS A 307 -8.94 26.95 10.59
N GLY A 308 -8.90 27.12 11.92
CA GLY A 308 -10.08 27.33 12.77
C GLY A 308 -11.01 26.12 12.91
N ARG A 309 -10.78 25.03 12.16
CA ARG A 309 -11.65 23.86 12.18
C ARG A 309 -11.32 22.94 13.35
N THR A 310 -12.35 22.46 14.05
CA THR A 310 -12.24 21.43 15.09
C THR A 310 -11.83 20.11 14.47
N ARG A 311 -10.57 19.71 14.69
CA ARG A 311 -9.97 18.50 14.12
C ARG A 311 -9.00 17.88 15.13
N PRO A 312 -8.69 16.58 15.03
CA PRO A 312 -7.66 15.99 15.88
C PRO A 312 -6.31 16.69 15.71
N SER A 313 -5.71 17.12 16.83
CA SER A 313 -4.39 17.73 16.85
C SER A 313 -3.32 16.71 16.45
N THR A 314 -2.47 17.08 15.51
CA THR A 314 -1.30 16.29 15.05
C THR A 314 -0.05 16.68 15.81
N THR A 315 0.11 17.98 16.03
CA THR A 315 1.19 18.55 16.82
C THR A 315 0.71 19.85 17.48
N ARG A 316 1.47 20.34 18.45
CA ARG A 316 1.31 21.67 19.03
C ARG A 316 2.55 22.49 18.70
N TRP A 317 2.36 23.56 17.96
CA TRP A 317 3.38 24.56 17.67
C TRP A 317 3.16 25.79 18.55
N PRO A 318 4.07 26.78 18.57
CA PRO A 318 3.85 28.03 19.29
C PRO A 318 2.54 28.74 18.93
N ILE A 319 2.05 28.60 17.69
CA ILE A 319 0.73 29.09 17.29
C ILE A 319 -0.46 28.35 17.94
N GLY A 320 -0.26 27.17 18.54
CA GLY A 320 -1.29 26.33 19.14
C GLY A 320 -1.43 24.94 18.50
N PRO A 321 -2.55 24.21 18.75
CA PRO A 321 -2.79 22.89 18.19
C PRO A 321 -3.04 22.94 16.67
N VAL A 322 -2.40 22.05 15.91
CA VAL A 322 -2.47 22.03 14.44
C VAL A 322 -2.95 20.67 13.93
N CYS A 323 -3.94 20.67 13.03
CA CYS A 323 -4.46 19.44 12.42
C CYS A 323 -3.50 18.89 11.34
N GLN A 324 -3.62 17.61 10.98
CA GLN A 324 -2.71 16.93 10.04
C GLN A 324 -2.58 17.65 8.69
N VAL A 325 -3.69 18.21 8.19
CA VAL A 325 -3.73 18.93 6.91
C VAL A 325 -2.88 20.18 6.99
N CYS A 326 -3.08 21.02 8.02
CA CYS A 326 -2.30 22.25 8.23
C CYS A 326 -0.84 21.95 8.57
N TYR A 327 -0.59 20.91 9.38
CA TYR A 327 0.76 20.43 9.69
C TYR A 327 1.51 20.07 8.40
N THR A 328 0.87 19.27 7.55
CA THR A 328 1.46 18.84 6.27
C THR A 328 1.62 20.02 5.30
N ALA A 329 0.69 20.97 5.28
CA ALA A 329 0.76 22.15 4.42
C ALA A 329 1.93 23.08 4.79
N VAL A 330 2.07 23.44 6.07
CA VAL A 330 3.19 24.28 6.55
C VAL A 330 4.54 23.64 6.21
N LEU A 331 4.70 22.35 6.50
CA LEU A 331 5.97 21.67 6.26
C LEU A 331 6.25 21.36 4.78
N ARG A 332 5.26 21.50 3.89
CA ARG A 332 5.44 21.33 2.42
C ARG A 332 5.70 22.65 1.71
N SER A 333 5.44 23.77 2.36
CA SER A 333 5.63 25.11 1.78
C SER A 333 6.42 25.99 2.76
N PRO A 334 7.71 25.70 3.00
CA PRO A 334 8.59 26.62 3.69
C PRO A 334 8.65 27.95 2.93
N THR A 335 8.69 29.05 3.67
CA THR A 335 8.77 30.40 3.12
C THR A 335 9.88 31.16 3.86
N GLU A 336 10.38 32.24 3.27
CA GLU A 336 11.32 33.12 3.96
C GLU A 336 10.69 33.67 5.24
N CYS A 337 11.39 33.53 6.36
CA CYS A 337 10.93 34.08 7.62
C CYS A 337 11.19 35.59 7.63
N PRO A 338 10.17 36.44 7.92
CA PRO A 338 10.34 37.89 7.88
C PRO A 338 11.35 38.42 8.91
N ARG A 339 11.63 37.67 9.99
CA ARG A 339 12.56 38.07 11.06
C ARG A 339 14.02 37.68 10.80
N CYS A 340 14.29 36.52 10.20
CA CYS A 340 15.66 36.02 10.01
C CYS A 340 16.06 35.82 8.54
N GLY A 341 15.15 35.99 7.58
CA GLY A 341 15.39 35.79 6.14
C GLY A 341 15.58 34.33 5.71
N ILE A 342 15.67 33.37 6.64
CA ILE A 342 15.90 31.97 6.30
C ILE A 342 14.58 31.29 5.89
N VAL A 343 14.59 30.54 4.79
CA VAL A 343 13.47 29.70 4.34
C VAL A 343 13.19 28.61 5.37
N GLN A 344 12.05 28.72 6.07
CA GLN A 344 11.67 27.82 7.16
C GLN A 344 10.14 27.62 7.18
N PRO A 345 9.63 26.53 7.78
CA PRO A 345 8.23 26.42 8.10
C PRO A 345 7.87 27.46 9.17
N LEU A 346 6.95 28.36 8.83
CA LEU A 346 6.45 29.37 9.76
C LEU A 346 5.44 28.71 10.71
N ILE A 347 5.87 28.49 11.94
CA ILE A 347 5.14 27.71 12.96
C ILE A 347 4.83 28.53 14.22
N ALA A 348 5.19 29.81 14.21
CA ALA A 348 5.01 30.74 15.32
C ALA A 348 4.41 32.05 14.80
N ARG A 349 3.99 32.92 15.72
CA ARG A 349 3.68 34.32 15.47
C ARG A 349 4.60 35.19 16.32
N ASP A 350 5.03 36.31 15.78
CA ASP A 350 5.73 37.35 16.55
C ASP A 350 4.73 38.26 17.28
N ASP A 351 5.26 39.29 17.96
CA ASP A 351 4.50 40.23 18.77
C ASP A 351 3.54 41.10 17.92
N ASP A 352 3.84 41.28 16.63
CA ASP A 352 3.01 41.99 15.65
C ASP A 352 1.99 41.07 14.96
N GLY A 353 2.01 39.76 15.26
CA GLY A 353 1.10 38.76 14.73
C GLY A 353 1.50 38.16 13.37
N ALA A 354 2.68 38.48 12.83
CA ALA A 354 3.19 37.91 11.59
C ALA A 354 3.68 36.47 11.78
N GLU A 355 3.52 35.61 10.76
CA GLU A 355 3.98 34.22 10.83
C GLU A 355 5.53 34.18 10.80
N VAL A 356 6.16 33.56 11.82
CA VAL A 356 7.62 33.44 11.96
C VAL A 356 8.05 31.99 12.19
N CYS A 357 9.34 31.69 11.98
CA CYS A 357 9.88 30.35 12.18
C CYS A 357 10.07 30.02 13.67
N GLY A 358 10.13 28.72 14.00
CA GLY A 358 10.31 28.25 15.38
C GLY A 358 11.58 28.80 16.07
N PRO A 359 12.76 28.75 15.44
CA PRO A 359 13.99 29.28 16.03
C PRO A 359 13.90 30.75 16.44
N CYS A 360 13.21 31.58 15.66
CA CYS A 360 12.99 33.00 15.96
C CYS A 360 12.19 33.26 17.23
N VAL A 361 11.48 32.27 17.77
CA VAL A 361 10.75 32.36 19.04
C VAL A 361 11.29 31.39 20.09
N GLY A 362 12.53 30.90 19.91
CA GLY A 362 13.16 29.95 20.84
C GLY A 362 12.57 28.53 20.80
N PHE A 363 11.74 28.20 19.82
CA PHE A 363 11.17 26.86 19.66
C PHE A 363 12.08 25.98 18.80
N ALA A 364 12.80 25.07 19.45
CA ALA A 364 13.75 24.14 18.82
C ALA A 364 13.03 23.02 18.06
N ALA A 365 12.56 23.30 16.84
CA ALA A 365 12.08 22.29 15.91
C ALA A 365 12.96 22.26 14.66
N ASP A 366 13.74 21.18 14.53
CA ASP A 366 14.58 20.94 13.36
C ASP A 366 13.82 20.14 12.29
N TYR A 367 13.48 20.82 11.20
CA TYR A 367 12.86 20.25 10.01
C TYR A 367 13.85 20.17 8.83
N THR A 368 15.15 20.21 9.11
CA THR A 368 16.19 20.22 8.09
C THR A 368 16.54 18.81 7.66
N CYS A 369 16.64 18.59 6.34
CA CYS A 369 17.13 17.33 5.81
C CYS A 369 18.61 17.16 6.14
N LYS A 370 18.97 16.08 6.83
CA LYS A 370 20.38 15.77 7.18
C LYS A 370 21.28 15.44 5.98
N GLN A 371 20.72 15.24 4.79
CA GLN A 371 21.49 14.89 3.58
C GLN A 371 21.66 16.09 2.64
N CYS A 372 20.58 16.82 2.33
CA CYS A 372 20.62 17.92 1.36
C CYS A 372 20.39 19.30 1.97
N GLY A 373 20.20 19.42 3.28
CA GLY A 373 19.94 20.71 3.94
C GLY A 373 18.56 21.32 3.66
N ARG A 374 17.75 20.76 2.75
CA ARG A 374 16.40 21.30 2.46
C ARG A 374 15.51 21.21 3.69
N VAL A 375 14.87 22.32 4.03
CA VAL A 375 13.95 22.44 5.16
C VAL A 375 12.54 21.99 4.76
N GLY A 376 11.84 21.25 5.62
CA GLY A 376 10.45 20.81 5.39
C GLY A 376 10.15 19.47 6.06
N ASN A 377 9.04 18.81 5.67
CA ASN A 377 8.60 17.59 6.36
C ASN A 377 9.63 16.43 6.24
N PRO A 378 10.30 15.99 7.33
CA PRO A 378 11.19 14.85 7.28
C PRO A 378 10.39 13.57 7.06
N HIS A 379 10.73 12.82 6.00
CA HIS A 379 10.01 11.60 5.63
C HIS A 379 10.46 10.41 6.48
N THR A 380 11.77 10.14 6.56
CA THR A 380 12.31 8.99 7.29
C THR A 380 13.73 9.26 7.74
N ARG A 381 14.04 8.95 9.02
CA ARG A 381 15.39 9.08 9.62
C ARG A 381 16.03 10.48 9.46
N GLY A 382 15.23 11.55 9.43
CA GLY A 382 15.73 12.92 9.26
C GLY A 382 16.11 13.29 7.82
N ARG A 383 15.71 12.50 6.83
CA ARG A 383 15.85 12.83 5.40
C ARG A 383 14.52 13.31 4.81
N CYS A 384 14.58 14.25 3.87
CA CYS A 384 13.40 14.72 3.15
C CYS A 384 12.92 13.68 2.11
N ALA A 385 11.67 13.81 1.67
CA ALA A 385 11.09 12.88 0.70
C ALA A 385 11.84 12.85 -0.65
N HIS A 386 12.46 13.96 -1.08
CA HIS A 386 13.23 14.01 -2.32
C HIS A 386 14.52 13.18 -2.24
N CYS A 387 15.30 13.28 -1.16
CA CYS A 387 16.50 12.45 -0.99
C CYS A 387 16.16 10.95 -0.90
N VAL A 388 15.06 10.62 -0.21
CA VAL A 388 14.58 9.23 -0.14
C VAL A 388 14.11 8.74 -1.51
N LEU A 389 13.50 9.61 -2.33
CA LEU A 389 13.11 9.28 -3.70
C LEU A 389 14.36 9.03 -4.56
N ALA A 390 15.33 9.94 -4.58
CA ALA A 390 16.56 9.81 -5.34
C ALA A 390 17.32 8.51 -5.01
N GLU A 391 17.48 8.18 -3.72
CA GLU A 391 18.08 6.92 -3.28
C GLU A 391 17.33 5.70 -3.81
N ARG A 392 15.99 5.71 -3.77
CA ARG A 392 15.17 4.62 -4.29
C ARG A 392 15.24 4.49 -5.80
N VAL A 393 15.29 5.61 -6.52
CA VAL A 393 15.45 5.63 -7.98
C VAL A 393 16.81 5.03 -8.36
N ASN A 394 17.89 5.47 -7.71
CA ASN A 394 19.23 4.93 -7.97
C ASN A 394 19.31 3.44 -7.64
N THR A 395 18.69 3.01 -6.54
CA THR A 395 18.62 1.58 -6.19
C THR A 395 17.81 0.78 -7.22
N LEU A 396 16.74 1.36 -7.76
CA LEU A 396 15.88 0.71 -8.75
C LEU A 396 16.57 0.54 -10.10
N LEU A 397 17.34 1.54 -10.52
CA LEU A 397 18.00 1.61 -11.83
C LEU A 397 19.48 1.20 -11.79
N ALA A 398 19.94 0.65 -10.65
CA ALA A 398 21.29 0.12 -10.51
C ALA A 398 21.46 -1.12 -11.39
N GLY A 399 22.53 -1.14 -12.18
CA GLY A 399 22.95 -2.30 -12.96
C GLY A 399 23.71 -3.34 -12.11
N PRO A 400 24.34 -4.32 -12.77
CA PRO A 400 25.12 -5.38 -12.11
C PRO A 400 26.20 -4.84 -11.16
N ASP A 401 26.82 -3.72 -11.52
CA ASP A 401 27.91 -3.08 -10.77
C ASP A 401 27.42 -2.21 -9.59
N GLY A 402 26.10 -2.17 -9.35
CA GLY A 402 25.49 -1.39 -8.27
C GLY A 402 25.37 0.12 -8.55
N THR A 403 25.85 0.59 -9.70
CA THR A 403 25.69 1.96 -10.19
C THR A 403 24.58 2.07 -11.22
N VAL A 404 23.97 3.24 -11.35
CA VAL A 404 22.95 3.48 -12.39
C VAL A 404 23.60 3.33 -13.77
N VAL A 405 22.98 2.56 -14.66
CA VAL A 405 23.44 2.39 -16.04
C VAL A 405 23.44 3.77 -16.73
N PRO A 406 24.51 4.21 -17.41
CA PRO A 406 24.61 5.55 -17.99
C PRO A 406 23.42 5.92 -18.90
N GLN A 407 22.94 4.95 -19.70
CA GLN A 407 21.78 5.16 -20.58
C GLN A 407 20.47 5.46 -19.82
N LEU A 408 20.35 5.03 -18.56
CA LEU A 408 19.18 5.27 -17.70
C LEU A 408 19.28 6.55 -16.87
N GLU A 409 20.41 7.26 -16.93
CA GLU A 409 20.64 8.49 -16.16
C GLU A 409 19.59 9.59 -16.44
N PRO A 410 19.16 9.85 -17.69
CA PRO A 410 18.08 10.81 -17.95
C PRO A 410 16.76 10.45 -17.23
N LEU A 411 16.44 9.15 -17.14
CA LEU A 411 15.27 8.68 -16.40
C LEU A 411 15.47 8.80 -14.90
N ALA A 412 16.67 8.51 -14.39
CA ALA A 412 16.99 8.65 -12.98
C ALA A 412 16.79 10.10 -12.51
N VAL A 413 17.32 11.07 -13.27
CA VAL A 413 17.13 12.50 -13.03
C VAL A 413 15.64 12.88 -13.09
N ALA A 414 14.93 12.46 -14.15
CA ALA A 414 13.50 12.75 -14.32
C ALA A 414 12.65 12.29 -13.13
N LEU A 415 12.93 11.10 -12.58
CA LEU A 415 12.22 10.53 -11.45
C LEU A 415 12.65 11.14 -10.12
N ALA A 416 13.94 11.42 -9.93
CA ALA A 416 14.47 12.00 -8.69
C ALA A 416 13.97 13.44 -8.48
N ASP A 417 13.85 14.22 -9.55
CA ASP A 417 13.38 15.61 -9.53
C ASP A 417 11.86 15.74 -9.64
N ALA A 418 11.12 14.64 -9.42
CA ALA A 418 9.67 14.65 -9.49
C ALA A 418 9.07 15.78 -8.62
N PRO A 419 8.18 16.62 -9.17
CA PRO A 419 7.60 17.78 -8.46
C PRO A 419 6.87 17.41 -7.17
N SER A 420 6.38 16.17 -7.08
CA SER A 420 5.81 15.62 -5.86
C SER A 420 6.49 14.28 -5.52
N PRO A 421 7.32 14.21 -4.48
CA PRO A 421 8.07 12.99 -4.22
C PRO A 421 7.21 11.83 -3.69
N PHE A 422 6.07 12.12 -3.05
CA PHE A 422 5.26 11.07 -2.40
C PHE A 422 4.56 10.15 -3.42
N PRO A 423 3.85 10.66 -4.45
CA PRO A 423 3.32 9.81 -5.51
C PRO A 423 4.40 9.05 -6.28
N ALA A 424 5.57 9.66 -6.49
CA ALA A 424 6.72 8.99 -7.12
C ALA A 424 7.22 7.81 -6.27
N ILE A 425 7.45 8.03 -4.97
CA ILE A 425 7.84 6.97 -4.01
C ILE A 425 6.80 5.84 -3.99
N GLN A 426 5.51 6.18 -4.00
CA GLN A 426 4.44 5.19 -4.01
C GLN A 426 4.44 4.40 -5.33
N TRP A 427 4.59 5.08 -6.47
CA TRP A 427 4.68 4.43 -7.77
C TRP A 427 5.87 3.46 -7.83
N ILE A 428 7.05 3.87 -7.36
CA ILE A 428 8.24 3.00 -7.28
C ILE A 428 7.94 1.72 -6.48
N LYS A 429 7.23 1.86 -5.37
CA LYS A 429 6.93 0.78 -4.43
C LYS A 429 5.87 -0.20 -4.95
N GLU A 430 4.84 0.29 -5.63
CA GLU A 430 3.59 -0.47 -5.86
C GLU A 430 3.34 -0.78 -7.34
N SER A 431 4.05 -0.15 -8.27
CA SER A 431 3.79 -0.31 -9.71
C SER A 431 4.38 -1.61 -10.28
N PRO A 432 3.66 -2.33 -11.16
CA PRO A 432 4.26 -3.42 -11.93
C PRO A 432 5.35 -2.93 -12.89
N ASN A 433 5.28 -1.67 -13.34
CA ASN A 433 6.25 -1.07 -14.25
C ASN A 433 7.66 -0.98 -13.65
N THR A 434 7.77 -0.87 -12.32
CA THR A 434 9.07 -0.76 -11.65
C THR A 434 9.80 -2.08 -11.59
N LYS A 435 9.07 -3.20 -11.54
CA LYS A 435 9.68 -4.54 -11.67
C LYS A 435 10.33 -4.71 -13.04
N LEU A 436 9.65 -4.27 -14.10
CA LEU A 436 10.20 -4.33 -15.45
C LEU A 436 11.43 -3.42 -15.61
N LEU A 437 11.40 -2.19 -15.06
CA LEU A 437 12.58 -1.32 -15.06
C LEU A 437 13.77 -1.92 -14.29
N ALA A 438 13.51 -2.52 -13.12
CA ALA A 438 14.55 -3.17 -12.33
C ALA A 438 15.17 -4.35 -13.08
N GLN A 439 14.34 -5.14 -13.78
CA GLN A 439 14.80 -6.24 -14.62
C GLN A 439 15.70 -5.72 -15.76
N LEU A 440 15.24 -4.72 -16.52
CA LEU A 440 16.01 -4.13 -17.61
C LEU A 440 17.34 -3.52 -17.13
N ALA A 441 17.34 -2.85 -15.98
CA ALA A 441 18.57 -2.32 -15.38
C ALA A 441 19.53 -3.44 -14.95
N ALA A 442 19.01 -4.48 -14.30
CA ALA A 442 19.82 -5.61 -13.83
C ALA A 442 20.41 -6.47 -14.96
N GLU A 443 19.72 -6.58 -16.11
CA GLU A 443 20.23 -7.29 -17.29
C GLU A 443 21.42 -6.56 -17.93
N GLY A 444 21.52 -5.23 -17.78
CA GLY A 444 22.65 -4.44 -18.28
C GLY A 444 22.81 -4.41 -19.80
N ARG A 445 21.83 -4.92 -20.56
CA ARG A 445 21.79 -4.85 -22.04
C ARG A 445 21.51 -3.42 -22.50
N GLU A 446 22.03 -3.06 -23.67
CA GLU A 446 21.70 -1.79 -24.32
C GLU A 446 20.19 -1.69 -24.55
N LEU A 447 19.57 -0.61 -24.08
CA LEU A 447 18.14 -0.39 -24.22
C LEU A 447 17.84 0.07 -25.63
N THR A 448 17.14 -0.78 -26.38
CA THR A 448 16.67 -0.51 -27.74
C THR A 448 15.18 -0.80 -27.87
N HIS A 449 14.58 -0.36 -28.98
CA HIS A 449 13.18 -0.71 -29.27
C HIS A 449 13.02 -2.23 -29.46
N GLU A 450 14.01 -2.86 -30.06
CA GLU A 450 14.10 -4.29 -30.36
C GLU A 450 14.15 -5.12 -29.09
N LEU A 451 14.99 -4.72 -28.10
CA LEU A 451 15.02 -5.37 -26.79
C LEU A 451 13.63 -5.40 -26.13
N LEU A 452 12.91 -4.28 -26.21
CA LEU A 452 11.56 -4.19 -25.65
C LEU A 452 10.52 -4.96 -26.48
N ASP A 453 10.79 -5.28 -27.75
CA ASP A 453 9.92 -6.11 -28.59
C ASP A 453 10.08 -7.61 -28.29
N GLU A 454 11.21 -8.04 -27.68
CA GLU A 454 11.40 -9.42 -27.18
C GLU A 454 10.46 -9.73 -25.98
N LEU A 455 9.97 -8.70 -25.29
CA LEU A 455 9.12 -8.83 -24.12
C LEU A 455 7.64 -9.05 -24.51
N PRO A 456 6.85 -9.77 -23.69
CA PRO A 456 5.41 -9.92 -23.92
C PRO A 456 4.71 -8.55 -24.08
N PRO A 457 3.90 -8.36 -25.13
CA PRO A 457 3.30 -7.06 -25.44
C PRO A 457 2.12 -6.75 -24.50
N ASP A 458 2.42 -6.25 -23.30
CA ASP A 458 1.43 -5.85 -22.30
C ASP A 458 1.31 -4.33 -22.12
N ARG A 459 0.49 -3.88 -21.17
CA ARG A 459 0.33 -2.45 -20.86
C ARG A 459 1.56 -1.83 -20.20
N ASN A 460 2.35 -2.64 -19.50
CA ASN A 460 3.49 -2.19 -18.70
C ASN A 460 4.69 -1.95 -19.63
N GLN A 461 4.97 -2.89 -20.54
CA GLN A 461 5.96 -2.75 -21.62
C GLN A 461 5.71 -1.48 -22.42
N ARG A 462 4.46 -1.23 -22.83
CA ARG A 462 4.08 0.01 -23.55
C ARG A 462 4.34 1.27 -22.74
N TYR A 463 4.01 1.23 -21.44
CA TYR A 463 4.26 2.36 -20.56
C TYR A 463 5.76 2.63 -20.40
N ILE A 464 6.57 1.58 -20.21
CA ILE A 464 8.03 1.70 -20.07
C ILE A 464 8.67 2.19 -21.36
N ARG A 465 8.30 1.64 -22.52
CA ARG A 465 8.79 2.16 -23.81
C ARG A 465 8.50 3.65 -23.95
N GLN A 466 7.27 4.07 -23.68
CA GLN A 466 6.90 5.48 -23.78
C GLN A 466 7.57 6.35 -22.70
N LEU A 467 7.86 5.79 -21.53
CA LEU A 467 8.66 6.45 -20.51
C LEU A 467 10.09 6.71 -21.01
N LEU A 468 10.74 5.70 -21.59
CA LEU A 468 12.09 5.80 -22.13
C LEU A 468 12.17 6.77 -23.32
N VAL A 469 11.17 6.75 -24.22
CA VAL A 469 11.05 7.75 -25.30
C VAL A 469 10.86 9.15 -24.72
N HIS A 470 10.01 9.30 -23.70
CA HIS A 470 9.76 10.59 -23.08
C HIS A 470 10.99 11.18 -22.36
N THR A 471 11.86 10.32 -21.83
CA THR A 471 13.13 10.72 -21.21
C THR A 471 14.29 10.75 -22.19
N GLY A 472 14.04 10.68 -23.50
CA GLY A 472 15.08 10.79 -24.54
C GLY A 472 16.05 9.59 -24.62
N ILE A 473 15.73 8.49 -23.95
CA ILE A 473 16.55 7.26 -23.95
C ILE A 473 16.34 6.46 -25.25
N LEU A 474 15.13 6.50 -25.78
CA LEU A 474 14.76 5.89 -27.06
C LEU A 474 14.20 6.95 -28.01
N ASP A 475 14.43 6.78 -29.31
CA ASP A 475 13.85 7.65 -30.33
C ASP A 475 12.32 7.47 -30.43
N ASP A 476 11.61 8.51 -30.89
CA ASP A 476 10.16 8.41 -31.09
C ASP A 476 9.85 7.38 -32.19
N ARG A 477 9.05 6.37 -31.81
CA ARG A 477 8.61 5.30 -32.68
C ARG A 477 7.10 5.34 -32.80
N ASN A 478 6.58 5.20 -34.02
CA ASN A 478 5.14 5.11 -34.24
C ASN A 478 4.62 3.73 -33.81
N GLU A 479 4.40 3.58 -32.52
CA GLU A 479 3.96 2.32 -31.91
C GLU A 479 2.65 1.78 -32.49
N ASP A 480 1.77 2.64 -33.01
CA ASP A 480 0.51 2.20 -33.62
C ASP A 480 0.71 1.47 -34.95
N ILE A 481 1.89 1.55 -35.54
CA ILE A 481 2.28 0.84 -36.78
C ILE A 481 3.27 -0.27 -36.44
N GLU A 482 4.33 0.06 -35.69
CA GLU A 482 5.49 -0.82 -35.54
C GLU A 482 5.24 -2.02 -34.62
N ARG A 483 4.19 -2.00 -33.79
CA ARG A 483 3.81 -3.17 -32.96
C ARG A 483 3.05 -4.26 -33.73
N ILE A 484 2.52 -3.93 -34.91
CA ILE A 484 1.59 -4.81 -35.62
C ILE A 484 2.26 -6.09 -36.14
N PRO A 485 3.52 -6.07 -36.65
CA PRO A 485 4.24 -7.28 -37.01
C PRO A 485 4.30 -8.32 -35.87
N GLY A 486 4.74 -7.93 -34.68
CA GLY A 486 4.81 -8.85 -33.54
C GLY A 486 3.44 -9.39 -33.12
N TRP A 487 2.41 -8.55 -33.17
CA TRP A 487 1.03 -9.00 -32.96
C TRP A 487 0.57 -10.02 -34.01
N LEU A 488 0.94 -9.85 -35.29
CA LEU A 488 0.57 -10.76 -36.36
C LEU A 488 1.14 -12.14 -36.09
N GLU A 489 2.43 -12.25 -35.77
CA GLU A 489 3.05 -13.55 -35.51
C GLU A 489 2.38 -14.29 -34.35
N HIS A 490 1.98 -13.57 -33.29
CA HIS A 490 1.20 -14.16 -32.21
C HIS A 490 -0.18 -14.65 -32.67
N GLU A 491 -0.89 -13.91 -33.52
CA GLU A 491 -2.20 -14.36 -34.03
C GLU A 491 -2.11 -15.47 -35.08
N LEU A 492 -0.94 -15.65 -35.69
CA LEU A 492 -0.67 -16.72 -36.66
C LEU A 492 -0.15 -18.01 -36.02
N ALA A 493 0.24 -18.00 -34.74
CA ALA A 493 0.85 -19.16 -34.06
C ALA A 493 0.00 -20.44 -34.16
N ASP A 494 -1.33 -20.31 -34.04
CA ASP A 494 -2.28 -21.42 -34.10
C ASP A 494 -3.06 -21.49 -35.43
N LYS A 495 -2.52 -20.90 -36.51
CA LYS A 495 -3.18 -20.86 -37.84
C LYS A 495 -2.48 -21.76 -38.86
N PRO A 496 -3.21 -22.28 -39.86
CA PRO A 496 -2.60 -23.06 -40.93
C PRO A 496 -1.45 -22.31 -41.63
N PRO A 497 -0.35 -22.98 -41.99
CA PRO A 497 0.78 -22.35 -42.70
C PRO A 497 0.35 -21.63 -43.98
N ALA A 498 -0.64 -22.16 -44.70
CA ALA A 498 -1.21 -21.54 -45.89
C ALA A 498 -1.80 -20.14 -45.60
N HIS A 499 -2.48 -19.96 -44.46
CA HIS A 499 -3.02 -18.66 -44.06
C HIS A 499 -1.92 -17.68 -43.70
N ALA A 500 -0.91 -18.14 -42.95
CA ALA A 500 0.22 -17.34 -42.55
C ALA A 500 1.02 -16.82 -43.76
N ASN A 501 1.20 -17.65 -44.79
CA ASN A 501 1.88 -17.30 -46.04
C ASN A 501 1.18 -16.19 -46.83
N LEU A 502 -0.13 -16.02 -46.66
CA LEU A 502 -0.90 -14.92 -47.27
C LEU A 502 -0.99 -13.69 -46.35
N ALA A 503 -1.20 -13.90 -45.05
CA ALA A 503 -1.41 -12.82 -44.09
C ALA A 503 -0.15 -11.96 -43.88
N ARG A 504 1.05 -12.57 -43.84
CA ARG A 504 2.32 -11.84 -43.70
C ARG A 504 2.56 -10.83 -44.83
N PRO A 505 2.61 -11.23 -46.12
CA PRO A 505 2.82 -10.28 -47.20
C PRO A 505 1.66 -9.28 -47.33
N PHE A 506 0.42 -9.69 -47.05
CA PHE A 506 -0.72 -8.77 -47.00
C PHE A 506 -0.52 -7.66 -45.96
N LEU A 507 -0.11 -7.99 -44.74
CA LEU A 507 0.19 -7.00 -43.72
C LEU A 507 1.39 -6.14 -44.12
N HIS A 508 2.56 -6.75 -44.33
CA HIS A 508 3.82 -6.04 -44.45
C HIS A 508 3.89 -5.18 -45.72
N TRP A 509 3.45 -5.72 -46.87
CA TRP A 509 3.73 -5.12 -48.17
C TRP A 509 2.59 -4.25 -48.65
N PHE A 510 1.37 -4.50 -48.17
CA PHE A 510 0.16 -3.80 -48.62
C PHE A 510 -0.45 -2.89 -47.56
N LEU A 511 -0.63 -3.38 -46.32
CA LEU A 511 -1.25 -2.60 -45.25
C LEU A 511 -0.25 -1.62 -44.60
N LEU A 512 0.88 -2.12 -44.07
CA LEU A 512 1.88 -1.31 -43.36
C LEU A 512 2.55 -0.29 -44.27
N ARG A 513 2.87 -0.65 -45.52
CA ARG A 513 3.40 0.29 -46.51
C ARG A 513 2.53 1.56 -46.64
N ARG A 514 1.21 1.39 -46.76
CA ARG A 514 0.27 2.52 -46.85
C ARG A 514 0.10 3.25 -45.52
N ALA A 515 0.14 2.54 -44.41
CA ALA A 515 0.06 3.14 -43.09
C ALA A 515 1.27 4.05 -42.83
N ARG A 516 2.49 3.56 -43.10
CA ARG A 516 3.75 4.32 -42.98
C ARG A 516 3.77 5.54 -43.90
N GLN A 517 3.37 5.38 -45.17
CA GLN A 517 3.29 6.51 -46.11
C GLN A 517 2.28 7.59 -45.66
N ARG A 518 1.15 7.18 -45.09
CA ARG A 518 0.17 8.13 -44.51
C ARG A 518 0.69 8.78 -43.23
N ALA A 519 1.43 8.05 -42.41
CA ALA A 519 2.02 8.60 -41.20
C ALA A 519 3.11 9.63 -41.52
N ALA A 520 3.92 9.41 -42.55
CA ALA A 520 4.94 10.36 -43.00
C ALA A 520 4.35 11.68 -43.53
N THR A 521 3.13 11.66 -44.07
CA THR A 521 2.49 12.82 -44.71
C THR A 521 1.48 13.54 -43.83
N ARG A 522 0.98 12.90 -42.76
CA ARG A 522 -0.04 13.48 -41.88
C ARG A 522 0.58 14.02 -40.61
N ARG A 523 0.27 15.29 -40.32
CA ARG A 523 0.66 15.98 -39.07
C ARG A 523 0.15 15.28 -37.80
N HIS A 524 -0.99 14.57 -37.92
CA HIS A 524 -1.56 13.72 -36.86
C HIS A 524 -2.08 12.43 -37.49
N PRO A 525 -1.29 11.33 -37.53
CA PRO A 525 -1.76 10.07 -38.06
C PRO A 525 -2.89 9.54 -37.20
N ALA A 526 -4.01 9.20 -37.83
CA ALA A 526 -5.10 8.54 -37.13
C ALA A 526 -4.62 7.20 -36.56
N SER A 527 -5.04 6.82 -35.36
CA SER A 527 -4.66 5.54 -34.75
C SER A 527 -4.97 4.37 -35.70
N ALA A 528 -3.92 3.82 -36.32
CA ALA A 528 -4.03 2.83 -37.39
C ALA A 528 -4.12 1.41 -36.84
N ASP A 529 -3.62 1.17 -35.62
CA ASP A 529 -3.47 -0.14 -34.99
C ASP A 529 -4.76 -0.97 -35.08
N ARG A 530 -5.87 -0.43 -34.56
CA ARG A 530 -7.14 -1.15 -34.50
C ARG A 530 -7.71 -1.47 -35.89
N ASP A 531 -7.56 -0.55 -36.84
CA ASP A 531 -8.08 -0.72 -38.20
C ASP A 531 -7.27 -1.77 -38.97
N LEU A 532 -5.94 -1.72 -38.87
CA LEU A 532 -5.04 -2.67 -39.53
C LEU A 532 -5.24 -4.10 -38.99
N ARG A 533 -5.27 -4.27 -37.65
CA ARG A 533 -5.58 -5.58 -37.03
C ARG A 533 -6.94 -6.11 -37.47
N ARG A 534 -7.95 -5.24 -37.53
CA ARG A 534 -9.30 -5.64 -37.95
C ARG A 534 -9.30 -6.15 -39.39
N ARG A 535 -8.58 -5.50 -40.31
CA ARG A 535 -8.47 -5.94 -41.71
C ARG A 535 -7.77 -7.29 -41.83
N VAL A 536 -6.71 -7.51 -41.06
CA VAL A 536 -6.01 -8.81 -41.02
C VAL A 536 -6.93 -9.91 -40.50
N ARG A 537 -7.61 -9.68 -39.37
CA ARG A 537 -8.55 -10.68 -38.81
C ARG A 537 -9.66 -11.03 -39.79
N VAL A 538 -10.27 -10.05 -40.44
CA VAL A 538 -11.30 -10.31 -41.46
C VAL A 538 -10.75 -11.14 -42.63
N ALA A 539 -9.48 -10.94 -43.02
CA ALA A 539 -8.85 -11.78 -44.04
C ALA A 539 -8.63 -13.22 -43.55
N LEU A 540 -8.17 -13.41 -42.30
CA LEU A 540 -8.00 -14.74 -41.71
C LEU A 540 -9.35 -15.46 -41.52
N ASP A 541 -10.37 -14.76 -41.06
CA ASP A 541 -11.73 -15.30 -40.92
C ASP A 541 -12.29 -15.73 -42.28
N PHE A 542 -11.98 -14.98 -43.35
CA PHE A 542 -12.38 -15.33 -44.71
C PHE A 542 -11.64 -16.56 -45.24
N LEU A 543 -10.32 -16.66 -45.01
CA LEU A 543 -9.54 -17.84 -45.38
C LEU A 543 -10.04 -19.10 -44.65
N ALA A 544 -10.34 -19.00 -43.36
CA ALA A 544 -10.92 -20.11 -42.61
C ALA A 544 -12.32 -20.51 -43.12
N TRP A 545 -13.12 -19.54 -43.58
CA TRP A 545 -14.43 -19.80 -44.19
C TRP A 545 -14.32 -20.49 -45.56
N MET A 546 -13.28 -20.18 -46.33
CA MET A 546 -12.97 -20.86 -47.60
C MET A 546 -12.54 -22.30 -47.38
N ASP A 547 -11.65 -22.55 -46.41
CA ASP A 547 -11.19 -23.90 -46.06
C ASP A 547 -12.36 -24.79 -45.64
N GLN A 548 -13.34 -24.27 -44.89
CA GLN A 548 -14.55 -25.01 -44.52
C GLN A 548 -15.43 -25.43 -45.70
N ARG A 549 -15.18 -24.89 -46.90
CA ARG A 549 -15.92 -25.16 -48.14
C ARG A 549 -15.04 -25.80 -49.21
N ASP A 550 -13.80 -26.17 -48.85
CA ASP A 550 -12.80 -26.69 -49.77
C ASP A 550 -12.57 -25.78 -51.01
N LEU A 551 -12.61 -24.45 -50.80
CA LEU A 551 -12.46 -23.45 -51.86
C LEU A 551 -11.04 -22.88 -51.93
N GLY A 552 -10.45 -22.88 -53.13
CA GLY A 552 -9.21 -22.18 -53.43
C GLY A 552 -9.41 -20.70 -53.78
N LEU A 553 -8.35 -19.88 -53.69
CA LEU A 553 -8.39 -18.47 -54.11
C LEU A 553 -8.68 -18.33 -55.62
N ALA A 554 -8.16 -19.24 -56.44
CA ALA A 554 -8.36 -19.22 -57.89
C ALA A 554 -9.83 -19.47 -58.28
N ASP A 555 -10.55 -20.26 -57.47
CA ASP A 555 -11.92 -20.71 -57.75
C ASP A 555 -12.99 -19.75 -57.21
N LEU A 556 -12.59 -18.71 -56.47
CA LEU A 556 -13.52 -17.74 -55.89
C LEU A 556 -14.39 -17.07 -56.97
N ALA A 557 -15.70 -17.09 -56.78
CA ALA A 557 -16.72 -16.48 -57.62
C ALA A 557 -17.43 -15.33 -56.89
N GLN A 558 -18.18 -14.51 -57.64
CA GLN A 558 -18.94 -13.40 -57.04
C GLN A 558 -19.98 -13.90 -56.03
N GLU A 559 -20.65 -15.02 -56.33
CA GLU A 559 -21.60 -15.68 -55.40
C GLU A 559 -20.97 -16.02 -54.04
N HIS A 560 -19.72 -16.50 -54.02
CA HIS A 560 -19.01 -16.79 -52.77
C HIS A 560 -18.75 -15.52 -51.93
N ILE A 561 -18.52 -14.38 -52.58
CA ILE A 561 -18.34 -13.09 -51.90
C ILE A 561 -19.67 -12.58 -51.35
N ASP A 562 -20.74 -12.74 -52.12
CA ASP A 562 -22.08 -12.33 -51.72
C ASP A 562 -22.58 -13.17 -50.53
N ASP A 563 -22.33 -14.49 -50.55
CA ASP A 563 -22.61 -15.42 -49.44
C ASP A 563 -21.82 -15.05 -48.17
N TRP A 564 -20.52 -14.74 -48.32
CA TRP A 564 -19.71 -14.28 -47.20
C TRP A 564 -20.30 -13.02 -46.57
N ILE A 565 -20.77 -12.06 -47.38
CA ILE A 565 -21.28 -10.78 -46.90
C ILE A 565 -22.67 -10.93 -46.26
N THR A 566 -23.56 -11.72 -46.86
CA THR A 566 -24.94 -11.94 -46.38
C THR A 566 -24.99 -12.77 -45.11
N GLY A 567 -24.07 -13.72 -44.94
CA GLY A 567 -24.06 -14.64 -43.79
C GLY A 567 -23.66 -14.05 -42.42
N ALA A 568 -23.59 -12.73 -42.22
CA ALA A 568 -23.34 -12.15 -40.90
C ALA A 568 -24.06 -10.83 -40.61
N THR A 569 -24.41 -10.66 -39.33
CA THR A 569 -24.97 -9.45 -38.73
C THR A 569 -23.97 -8.28 -38.63
N SER A 570 -22.71 -8.45 -39.02
CA SER A 570 -21.66 -7.43 -38.86
C SER A 570 -21.15 -6.87 -40.19
N GLN A 571 -21.25 -5.54 -40.35
CA GLN A 571 -20.66 -4.79 -41.47
C GLN A 571 -19.12 -4.93 -41.59
N ARG A 572 -18.46 -5.61 -40.66
CA ARG A 572 -17.00 -5.84 -40.67
C ARG A 572 -16.56 -6.75 -41.81
N ARG A 573 -17.40 -7.69 -42.27
CA ARG A 573 -17.06 -8.62 -43.37
C ARG A 573 -16.73 -7.91 -44.68
N TYR A 574 -17.35 -6.76 -44.94
CA TYR A 574 -17.05 -5.88 -46.07
C TYR A 574 -15.60 -5.35 -46.11
N LEU A 575 -14.83 -5.48 -45.01
CA LEU A 575 -13.40 -5.14 -44.99
C LEU A 575 -12.55 -6.16 -45.78
N VAL A 576 -13.11 -7.33 -46.12
CA VAL A 576 -12.46 -8.32 -46.99
C VAL A 576 -12.03 -7.73 -48.34
N ARG A 577 -12.70 -6.66 -48.80
CA ARG A 577 -12.32 -5.86 -49.98
C ARG A 577 -10.84 -5.51 -50.04
N TYR A 578 -10.21 -5.26 -48.88
CA TYR A 578 -8.81 -4.84 -48.84
C TYR A 578 -7.89 -6.02 -49.15
N PHE A 579 -8.25 -7.21 -48.66
CA PHE A 579 -7.56 -8.45 -48.96
C PHE A 579 -7.77 -8.85 -50.41
N LEU A 580 -9.02 -8.84 -50.91
CA LEU A 580 -9.32 -9.16 -52.31
C LEU A 580 -8.63 -8.19 -53.28
N LYS A 581 -8.62 -6.88 -52.99
CA LYS A 581 -7.86 -5.92 -53.81
C LYS A 581 -6.37 -6.24 -53.86
N TRP A 582 -5.80 -6.77 -52.77
CA TRP A 582 -4.41 -7.20 -52.75
C TRP A 582 -4.22 -8.51 -53.52
N THR A 583 -5.06 -9.52 -53.34
CA THR A 583 -4.94 -10.80 -54.06
C THR A 583 -5.13 -10.62 -55.57
N THR A 584 -6.09 -9.81 -56.00
CA THR A 584 -6.28 -9.43 -57.42
C THR A 584 -5.04 -8.71 -57.96
N SER A 585 -4.44 -7.78 -57.21
CA SER A 585 -3.19 -7.11 -57.63
C SER A 585 -1.99 -8.06 -57.77
N ARG A 586 -2.06 -9.23 -57.13
CA ARG A 586 -1.06 -10.31 -57.20
C ARG A 586 -1.48 -11.44 -58.14
N ARG A 587 -2.59 -11.30 -58.86
CA ARG A 587 -3.17 -12.31 -59.77
C ARG A 587 -3.48 -13.65 -59.10
N LEU A 588 -3.81 -13.64 -57.80
CA LEU A 588 -4.22 -14.83 -57.04
C LEU A 588 -5.73 -15.10 -57.12
N THR A 589 -6.51 -14.07 -57.43
CA THR A 589 -7.97 -14.11 -57.58
C THR A 589 -8.36 -13.33 -58.83
N ARG A 590 -9.51 -13.66 -59.43
CA ARG A 590 -10.14 -12.78 -60.44
C ARG A 590 -10.58 -11.44 -59.82
N GLU A 591 -11.06 -10.53 -60.66
CA GLU A 591 -11.67 -9.30 -60.18
C GLU A 591 -13.02 -9.63 -59.53
N LEU A 592 -13.15 -9.29 -58.24
CA LEU A 592 -14.33 -9.56 -57.42
C LEU A 592 -14.82 -8.26 -56.81
N THR A 593 -16.13 -8.04 -56.85
CA THR A 593 -16.73 -6.80 -56.37
C THR A 593 -17.20 -6.96 -54.94
N VAL A 594 -16.72 -6.08 -54.06
CA VAL A 594 -17.26 -5.95 -52.70
C VAL A 594 -17.96 -4.59 -52.60
N PRO A 595 -19.28 -4.55 -52.37
CA PRO A 595 -20.02 -3.29 -52.24
C PRO A 595 -19.43 -2.39 -51.15
N SER A 596 -19.58 -1.08 -51.30
CA SER A 596 -19.16 -0.16 -50.24
C SER A 596 -20.05 -0.30 -49.01
N ILE A 597 -19.45 -0.30 -47.80
CA ILE A 597 -20.23 -0.29 -46.56
C ILE A 597 -21.16 0.93 -46.64
N PRO A 598 -22.49 0.76 -46.58
CA PRO A 598 -23.43 1.87 -46.54
C PRO A 598 -23.05 2.75 -45.36
N ARG A 599 -22.60 3.97 -45.63
CA ARG A 599 -22.20 4.89 -44.57
C ARG A 599 -23.49 5.39 -43.93
N GLN A 600 -23.71 5.03 -42.67
CA GLN A 600 -24.84 5.56 -41.94
C GLN A 600 -24.76 7.09 -41.87
N GLU A 601 -25.93 7.72 -42.03
CA GLU A 601 -26.10 9.15 -41.84
C GLU A 601 -25.82 9.52 -40.38
N PRO A 602 -25.41 10.76 -40.09
CA PRO A 602 -25.26 11.19 -38.71
C PRO A 602 -26.60 11.03 -37.99
N GLN A 603 -26.57 10.32 -36.86
CA GLN A 603 -27.74 10.08 -36.01
C GLN A 603 -27.42 10.53 -34.60
N ASN A 604 -28.45 10.90 -33.84
CA ASN A 604 -28.40 11.45 -32.49
C ASN A 604 -27.74 12.84 -32.45
N PHE A 605 -28.60 13.83 -32.22
CA PHE A 605 -28.25 15.24 -32.05
C PHE A 605 -28.79 15.72 -30.69
N LEU A 606 -28.08 16.67 -30.10
CA LEU A 606 -28.62 17.53 -29.05
C LEU A 606 -29.46 18.59 -29.74
N ASP A 607 -30.63 18.86 -29.16
CA ASP A 607 -31.39 20.05 -29.48
C ASP A 607 -30.60 21.30 -29.06
N GLU A 608 -30.92 22.44 -29.67
CA GLU A 608 -30.30 23.73 -29.37
C GLU A 608 -30.53 24.10 -27.89
N ASP A 609 -31.72 23.77 -27.36
CA ASP A 609 -32.11 23.96 -25.96
C ASP A 609 -31.32 23.10 -24.97
N ASP A 610 -30.73 21.99 -25.41
CA ASP A 610 -29.80 21.18 -24.59
C ASP A 610 -28.33 21.58 -24.80
N ARG A 611 -27.98 21.95 -26.04
CA ARG A 611 -26.61 22.25 -26.45
C ARG A 611 -26.10 23.54 -25.83
N TRP A 612 -26.92 24.60 -25.83
CA TRP A 612 -26.51 25.91 -25.33
C TRP A 612 -26.29 25.92 -23.80
N PRO A 613 -27.18 25.37 -22.97
CA PRO A 613 -26.92 25.26 -21.53
C PRO A 613 -25.69 24.41 -21.20
N LEU A 614 -25.43 23.33 -21.94
CA LEU A 614 -24.22 22.52 -21.77
C LEU A 614 -22.94 23.32 -22.11
N LEU A 615 -22.97 24.13 -23.16
CA LEU A 615 -21.87 25.01 -23.51
C LEU A 615 -21.65 26.09 -22.43
N GLN A 616 -22.73 26.73 -21.97
CA GLN A 616 -22.67 27.72 -20.89
C GLN A 616 -22.09 27.11 -19.62
N ARG A 617 -22.50 25.88 -19.26
CA ARG A 617 -21.93 25.14 -18.13
C ARG A 617 -20.43 24.92 -18.30
N CYS A 618 -19.97 24.53 -19.49
CA CYS A 618 -18.53 24.40 -19.77
C CYS A 618 -17.78 25.74 -19.58
N LEU A 619 -18.37 26.87 -19.98
CA LEU A 619 -17.71 28.17 -19.90
C LEU A 619 -17.72 28.79 -18.49
N ILE A 620 -18.73 28.51 -17.67
CA ILE A 620 -18.98 29.26 -16.43
C ILE A 620 -18.82 28.42 -15.16
N ASP A 621 -19.15 27.12 -15.18
CA ASP A 621 -19.18 26.29 -13.97
C ASP A 621 -17.76 25.88 -13.52
N ASP A 622 -17.23 26.55 -12.51
CA ASP A 622 -15.91 26.28 -11.93
C ASP A 622 -15.86 24.97 -11.10
N ALA A 623 -17.00 24.29 -10.85
CA ALA A 623 -17.00 22.96 -10.23
C ALA A 623 -16.53 21.87 -11.21
N LEU A 624 -16.62 22.11 -12.52
CA LEU A 624 -16.08 21.21 -13.54
C LEU A 624 -14.55 21.36 -13.65
N PRO A 625 -13.80 20.26 -13.84
CA PRO A 625 -12.37 20.34 -14.12
C PRO A 625 -12.08 21.22 -15.34
N ALA A 626 -11.05 22.07 -15.27
CA ALA A 626 -10.71 23.02 -16.34
C ALA A 626 -10.50 22.35 -17.70
N ASP A 627 -9.93 21.14 -17.72
CA ASP A 627 -9.71 20.38 -18.95
C ASP A 627 -11.02 19.81 -19.54
N VAL A 628 -11.98 19.42 -18.70
CA VAL A 628 -13.34 19.01 -19.12
C VAL A 628 -14.08 20.20 -19.72
N ARG A 629 -14.01 21.37 -19.07
CA ARG A 629 -14.61 22.61 -19.54
C ARG A 629 -14.09 23.02 -20.91
N ALA A 630 -12.77 23.07 -21.07
CA ALA A 630 -12.15 23.44 -22.32
C ALA A 630 -12.46 22.43 -23.44
N ALA A 631 -12.31 21.12 -23.17
CA ALA A 631 -12.57 20.07 -24.15
C ALA A 631 -14.05 19.99 -24.54
N GLY A 632 -14.95 20.15 -23.57
CA GLY A 632 -16.40 20.20 -23.78
C GLY A 632 -16.81 21.39 -24.63
N ALA A 633 -16.36 22.59 -24.29
CA ALA A 633 -16.65 23.81 -25.05
C ALA A 633 -16.14 23.74 -26.50
N ILE A 634 -14.90 23.26 -26.72
CA ILE A 634 -14.37 23.06 -28.08
C ILE A 634 -15.24 22.05 -28.87
N THR A 635 -15.68 20.97 -28.21
CA THR A 635 -16.53 19.95 -28.85
C THR A 635 -17.89 20.50 -29.24
N LEU A 636 -18.53 21.25 -28.34
CA LEU A 636 -19.88 21.83 -28.52
C LEU A 636 -19.92 23.00 -29.51
N LEU A 637 -18.80 23.72 -29.67
CA LEU A 637 -18.69 24.85 -30.61
C LEU A 637 -18.20 24.44 -32.00
N PHE A 638 -17.13 23.64 -32.07
CA PHE A 638 -16.40 23.42 -33.33
C PHE A 638 -16.46 21.98 -33.84
N GLY A 639 -16.95 21.04 -33.02
CA GLY A 639 -17.05 19.63 -33.38
C GLY A 639 -15.77 18.99 -33.96
N PRO A 640 -14.53 19.24 -33.46
CA PRO A 640 -13.33 18.58 -33.98
C PRO A 640 -13.31 17.10 -33.58
N SER A 641 -12.54 16.28 -34.29
CA SER A 641 -12.46 14.85 -33.93
C SER A 641 -11.85 14.73 -32.54
N THR A 642 -12.30 13.75 -31.75
CA THR A 642 -11.74 13.54 -30.40
C THR A 642 -10.23 13.32 -30.47
N GLU A 643 -9.74 12.68 -31.54
CA GLU A 643 -8.31 12.55 -31.82
C GLU A 643 -7.63 13.91 -31.95
N ARG A 644 -8.14 14.79 -32.80
CA ARG A 644 -7.59 16.14 -32.97
C ARG A 644 -7.65 16.96 -31.68
N LEU A 645 -8.78 16.88 -30.97
CA LEU A 645 -8.96 17.54 -29.68
C LEU A 645 -7.87 17.14 -28.68
N CYS A 646 -7.59 15.84 -28.54
CA CYS A 646 -6.58 15.35 -27.62
C CYS A 646 -5.16 15.79 -28.02
N HIS A 647 -4.90 15.96 -29.32
CA HIS A 647 -3.60 16.38 -29.87
C HIS A 647 -3.39 17.90 -29.92
N LEU A 648 -4.25 18.71 -29.29
CA LEU A 648 -4.01 20.15 -29.22
C LEU A 648 -2.82 20.47 -28.31
N THR A 649 -1.92 21.33 -28.80
CA THR A 649 -0.77 21.89 -28.08
C THR A 649 -0.97 23.40 -27.88
N PRO A 650 -0.22 24.05 -26.97
CA PRO A 650 -0.21 25.50 -26.84
C PRO A 650 0.07 26.25 -28.14
N GLU A 651 0.82 25.68 -29.08
CA GLU A 651 1.15 26.32 -30.36
C GLU A 651 -0.07 26.53 -31.28
N HIS A 652 -1.14 25.75 -31.06
CA HIS A 652 -2.41 25.93 -31.76
C HIS A 652 -3.23 27.11 -31.23
N LEU A 653 -2.86 27.67 -30.06
CA LEU A 653 -3.46 28.88 -29.52
C LEU A 653 -2.65 30.09 -30.00
N LYS A 654 -3.29 30.95 -30.78
CA LYS A 654 -2.71 32.23 -31.24
C LYS A 654 -3.32 33.35 -30.42
N LEU A 655 -2.51 33.94 -29.54
CA LEU A 655 -2.91 35.07 -28.71
C LEU A 655 -2.54 36.37 -29.44
N GLY A 656 -3.53 37.16 -29.82
CA GLY A 656 -3.33 38.54 -30.27
C GLY A 656 -3.77 39.55 -29.22
N ASP A 657 -3.57 40.84 -29.47
CA ASP A 657 -3.77 41.91 -28.48
C ASP A 657 -5.22 42.04 -27.98
N LYS A 658 -6.20 41.73 -28.84
CA LYS A 658 -7.65 41.86 -28.53
C LYS A 658 -8.43 40.54 -28.62
N HIS A 659 -7.92 39.57 -29.36
CA HIS A 659 -8.63 38.35 -29.68
C HIS A 659 -7.69 37.14 -29.67
N ALA A 660 -8.19 36.00 -29.20
CA ALA A 660 -7.48 34.73 -29.27
C ALA A 660 -8.09 33.84 -30.35
N HIS A 661 -7.25 33.11 -31.06
CA HIS A 661 -7.67 32.19 -32.10
C HIS A 661 -7.15 30.78 -31.85
N LEU A 662 -7.93 29.78 -32.23
CA LEU A 662 -7.57 28.37 -32.17
C LEU A 662 -7.39 27.79 -33.57
N VAL A 663 -6.27 27.12 -33.81
CA VAL A 663 -5.99 26.43 -35.06
C VAL A 663 -6.45 24.97 -34.94
N LEU A 664 -7.58 24.63 -35.56
CA LEU A 664 -8.09 23.26 -35.64
C LEU A 664 -7.80 22.61 -37.01
N GLY A 665 -7.85 23.39 -38.08
CA GLY A 665 -7.54 22.94 -39.43
C GLY A 665 -6.45 23.78 -40.08
N ARG A 666 -6.73 24.27 -41.29
CA ARG A 666 -5.85 25.21 -42.01
C ARG A 666 -6.08 26.65 -41.55
N HIS A 667 -7.32 26.99 -41.20
CA HIS A 667 -7.68 28.32 -40.73
C HIS A 667 -7.88 28.36 -39.21
N SER A 668 -7.54 29.50 -38.63
CA SER A 668 -7.72 29.77 -37.20
C SER A 668 -9.14 30.30 -36.94
N VAL A 669 -9.81 29.77 -35.92
CA VAL A 669 -11.13 30.24 -35.49
C VAL A 669 -11.03 31.19 -34.32
N LEU A 670 -11.85 32.25 -34.32
CA LEU A 670 -11.96 33.16 -33.18
C LEU A 670 -12.54 32.43 -31.97
N LEU A 671 -11.92 32.62 -30.79
CA LEU A 671 -12.38 32.03 -29.55
C LEU A 671 -13.26 33.01 -28.76
N PRO A 672 -14.35 32.52 -28.13
CA PRO A 672 -15.03 33.27 -27.08
C PRO A 672 -14.04 33.63 -25.95
N PRO A 673 -14.08 34.86 -25.38
CA PRO A 673 -13.10 35.31 -24.40
C PRO A 673 -12.92 34.39 -23.19
N ARG A 674 -14.02 33.81 -22.68
CA ARG A 674 -13.97 32.85 -21.58
C ARG A 674 -13.24 31.55 -21.95
N LEU A 675 -13.44 31.06 -23.17
CA LEU A 675 -12.73 29.87 -23.65
C LEU A 675 -11.25 30.17 -23.90
N ALA A 676 -10.94 31.35 -24.44
CA ALA A 676 -9.57 31.82 -24.62
C ALA A 676 -8.79 31.82 -23.30
N GLU A 677 -9.39 32.39 -22.25
CA GLU A 677 -8.80 32.42 -20.91
C GLU A 677 -8.62 31.01 -20.31
N LEU A 678 -9.60 30.12 -20.49
CA LEU A 678 -9.48 28.72 -20.05
C LEU A 678 -8.33 28.01 -20.75
N LEU A 679 -8.19 28.16 -22.07
CA LEU A 679 -7.12 27.54 -22.85
C LEU A 679 -5.75 28.15 -22.52
N ARG A 680 -5.68 29.47 -22.28
CA ARG A 680 -4.48 30.15 -21.81
C ARG A 680 -4.01 29.59 -20.47
N ARG A 681 -4.92 29.46 -19.49
CA ARG A 681 -4.60 28.83 -18.19
C ARG A 681 -4.09 27.41 -18.36
N LEU A 682 -4.73 26.59 -19.22
CA LEU A 682 -4.26 25.23 -19.49
C LEU A 682 -2.90 25.20 -20.18
N ALA A 683 -2.61 26.15 -21.07
CA ALA A 683 -1.34 26.27 -21.75
C ALA A 683 -0.21 26.69 -20.79
N GLU A 684 -0.49 27.64 -19.89
CA GLU A 684 0.46 28.17 -18.91
C GLU A 684 0.72 27.21 -17.76
N GLN A 685 -0.31 26.51 -17.27
CA GLN A 685 -0.17 25.53 -16.20
C GLN A 685 0.82 24.44 -16.61
N PRO A 686 1.97 24.32 -15.91
CA PRO A 686 2.85 23.19 -16.13
C PRO A 686 2.11 21.95 -15.64
N GLN A 687 1.55 21.19 -16.58
CA GLN A 687 0.91 19.90 -16.31
C GLN A 687 1.99 18.88 -15.93
N LEU A 688 2.52 19.05 -14.72
CA LEU A 688 3.55 18.22 -14.15
C LEU A 688 2.94 16.89 -13.75
N ARG A 689 3.59 15.80 -14.18
CA ARG A 689 3.23 14.49 -13.67
C ARG A 689 3.69 14.42 -12.23
N PRO A 690 2.85 13.94 -11.30
CA PRO A 690 3.28 13.83 -9.92
C PRO A 690 4.53 12.96 -9.76
N GLN A 691 4.73 11.97 -10.65
CA GLN A 691 5.83 11.02 -10.56
C GLN A 691 7.08 11.39 -11.37
N LEU A 692 7.01 12.36 -12.29
CA LEU A 692 8.07 12.63 -13.27
C LEU A 692 8.22 14.13 -13.48
N SER A 693 9.45 14.61 -13.31
CA SER A 693 9.85 15.93 -13.80
C SER A 693 9.92 15.95 -15.32
N ARG A 694 9.87 17.15 -15.90
CA ARG A 694 10.14 17.31 -17.33
C ARG A 694 11.64 17.18 -17.55
N ALA A 695 12.09 16.02 -18.02
CA ALA A 695 13.47 15.82 -18.45
C ALA A 695 13.75 16.35 -19.86
N HIS A 696 12.76 16.32 -20.77
CA HIS A 696 12.92 16.82 -22.15
C HIS A 696 11.82 17.78 -22.61
N PRO A 697 12.13 18.74 -23.49
CA PRO A 697 11.17 19.61 -24.16
C PRO A 697 10.44 18.86 -25.29
N GLY A 698 9.65 17.85 -24.93
CA GLY A 698 8.67 17.27 -25.85
C GLY A 698 7.47 18.21 -26.09
N PRO A 699 6.61 17.92 -27.09
CA PRO A 699 5.42 18.72 -27.35
C PRO A 699 4.52 18.78 -26.11
N ARG A 700 4.19 20.01 -25.69
CA ARG A 700 3.26 20.26 -24.58
C ARG A 700 1.84 19.99 -25.09
N TRP A 701 1.14 19.05 -24.49
CA TRP A 701 -0.28 18.81 -24.79
C TRP A 701 -1.16 19.70 -23.89
N LEU A 702 -2.20 20.31 -24.45
CA LEU A 702 -3.25 20.96 -23.65
C LEU A 702 -4.04 19.93 -22.84
N PHE A 703 -4.15 18.70 -23.35
CA PHE A 703 -4.84 17.58 -22.70
C PHE A 703 -3.89 16.38 -22.54
N PRO A 704 -3.00 16.39 -21.53
CA PRO A 704 -2.03 15.32 -21.32
C PRO A 704 -2.68 14.03 -20.80
N GLY A 705 -2.12 12.88 -21.21
CA GLY A 705 -2.60 11.56 -20.79
C GLY A 705 -1.82 10.98 -19.62
N MET A 706 -2.19 9.76 -19.19
CA MET A 706 -1.47 9.04 -18.14
C MET A 706 -0.17 8.39 -18.64
N VAL A 707 0.01 8.19 -19.95
CA VAL A 707 1.23 7.62 -20.56
C VAL A 707 2.23 8.74 -20.86
N PRO A 708 3.50 8.68 -20.38
CA PRO A 708 4.52 9.73 -20.57
C PRO A 708 4.62 10.23 -22.01
N GLY A 709 4.78 11.55 -22.19
CA GLY A 709 4.90 12.18 -23.50
C GLY A 709 3.67 12.13 -24.42
N LYS A 710 2.59 11.42 -24.06
CA LYS A 710 1.40 11.25 -24.92
C LYS A 710 0.19 12.07 -24.41
N PRO A 711 -0.69 12.52 -25.32
CA PRO A 711 -1.94 13.13 -24.93
C PRO A 711 -2.88 12.11 -24.27
N ILE A 712 -3.97 12.60 -23.70
CA ILE A 712 -5.05 11.72 -23.24
C ILE A 712 -5.56 10.88 -24.41
N SER A 713 -5.82 9.60 -24.16
CA SER A 713 -6.37 8.73 -25.21
C SER A 713 -7.78 9.21 -25.61
N THR A 714 -8.15 8.99 -26.87
CA THR A 714 -9.49 9.34 -27.38
C THR A 714 -10.60 8.72 -26.53
N HIS A 715 -10.48 7.44 -26.20
CA HIS A 715 -11.42 6.75 -25.32
C HIS A 715 -11.46 7.36 -23.92
N GLY A 716 -10.29 7.69 -23.35
CA GLY A 716 -10.20 8.34 -22.03
C GLY A 716 -10.85 9.71 -22.01
N MET A 717 -10.63 10.53 -23.02
CA MET A 717 -11.29 11.85 -23.16
C MET A 717 -12.80 11.69 -23.31
N THR A 718 -13.26 10.77 -24.16
CA THR A 718 -14.70 10.49 -24.32
C THR A 718 -15.34 10.05 -23.01
N GLN A 719 -14.72 9.11 -22.30
CA GLN A 719 -15.24 8.63 -21.02
C GLN A 719 -15.26 9.76 -19.97
N LYS A 720 -14.23 10.61 -19.95
CA LYS A 720 -14.13 11.73 -19.02
C LYS A 720 -15.25 12.74 -19.26
N LEU A 721 -15.45 13.17 -20.51
CA LEU A 721 -16.54 14.09 -20.88
C LEU A 721 -17.92 13.48 -20.58
N ASN A 722 -18.16 12.22 -20.95
CA ASN A 722 -19.43 11.53 -20.69
C ASN A 722 -19.72 11.42 -19.18
N ARG A 723 -18.72 11.16 -18.32
CA ARG A 723 -18.89 11.10 -16.86
C ARG A 723 -19.35 12.43 -16.27
N HIS A 724 -18.98 13.53 -16.93
CA HIS A 724 -19.45 14.87 -16.59
C HIS A 724 -20.69 15.25 -17.41
N GLY A 725 -21.45 14.30 -17.97
CA GLY A 725 -22.71 14.58 -18.66
C GLY A 725 -22.57 15.32 -19.98
N ILE A 726 -21.41 15.27 -20.64
CA ILE A 726 -21.21 15.84 -21.98
C ILE A 726 -21.16 14.69 -23.00
N PRO A 727 -22.27 14.38 -23.70
CA PRO A 727 -22.33 13.25 -24.63
C PRO A 727 -21.54 13.55 -25.91
N VAL A 728 -20.28 13.13 -25.97
CA VAL A 728 -19.31 13.58 -26.99
C VAL A 728 -19.77 13.37 -28.43
N ARG A 729 -20.36 12.21 -28.74
CA ARG A 729 -20.82 11.90 -30.10
C ARG A 729 -21.95 12.83 -30.52
N THR A 730 -22.96 12.97 -29.67
CA THR A 730 -24.14 13.79 -29.88
C THR A 730 -23.77 15.27 -29.96
N ALA A 731 -22.95 15.75 -29.02
CA ALA A 731 -22.44 17.12 -28.98
C ALA A 731 -21.67 17.50 -30.25
N ARG A 732 -20.77 16.61 -30.69
CA ARG A 732 -20.01 16.80 -31.94
C ARG A 732 -20.93 16.86 -33.16
N ASN A 733 -21.91 15.96 -33.23
CA ASN A 733 -22.84 15.91 -34.37
C ASN A 733 -23.64 17.20 -34.47
N SER A 734 -24.20 17.71 -33.37
CA SER A 734 -24.93 18.99 -33.36
C SER A 734 -24.05 20.17 -33.71
N ALA A 735 -22.84 20.26 -33.17
CA ALA A 735 -21.90 21.33 -33.52
C ALA A 735 -21.58 21.34 -35.02
N LEU A 736 -21.37 20.16 -35.63
CA LEU A 736 -21.09 20.05 -37.06
C LEU A 736 -22.33 20.32 -37.93
N ALA A 737 -23.52 19.92 -37.50
CA ALA A 737 -24.76 20.22 -38.21
C ALA A 737 -25.01 21.73 -38.23
N ALA A 738 -24.91 22.40 -37.08
CA ALA A 738 -25.04 23.86 -36.97
C ALA A 738 -24.03 24.58 -37.87
N LEU A 739 -22.74 24.23 -37.78
CA LEU A 739 -21.71 24.83 -38.64
C LEU A 739 -21.93 24.54 -40.13
N ALA A 740 -22.47 23.37 -40.48
CA ALA A 740 -22.71 22.99 -41.87
C ALA A 740 -23.95 23.66 -42.48
N ALA A 741 -24.87 24.15 -41.65
CA ALA A 741 -25.98 25.01 -42.09
C ALA A 741 -25.45 26.38 -42.54
N ASP A 742 -24.46 26.94 -41.82
CA ASP A 742 -23.97 28.29 -42.07
C ASP A 742 -22.73 28.36 -43.00
N LEU A 743 -21.97 27.27 -43.12
CA LEU A 743 -20.67 27.27 -43.81
C LEU A 743 -20.64 26.39 -45.07
N PRO A 744 -20.09 26.89 -46.19
CA PRO A 744 -19.74 26.06 -47.34
C PRO A 744 -18.75 24.94 -46.98
N SER A 745 -18.86 23.81 -47.69
CA SER A 745 -18.02 22.62 -47.46
C SER A 745 -16.51 22.90 -47.43
N PRO A 746 -15.92 23.72 -48.33
CA PRO A 746 -14.49 24.03 -48.27
C PRO A 746 -14.09 24.74 -46.96
N ILE A 747 -14.89 25.71 -46.52
CA ILE A 747 -14.62 26.48 -45.29
C ILE A 747 -14.79 25.59 -44.06
N LEU A 748 -15.86 24.79 -44.00
CA LEU A 748 -16.07 23.82 -42.93
C LEU A 748 -14.90 22.82 -42.82
N ALA A 749 -14.38 22.34 -43.96
CA ALA A 749 -13.21 21.46 -43.99
C ALA A 749 -11.96 22.16 -43.46
N ASP A 750 -11.70 23.39 -43.87
CA ASP A 750 -10.49 24.12 -43.50
C ASP A 750 -10.52 24.64 -42.06
N VAL A 751 -11.70 24.96 -41.52
CA VAL A 751 -11.89 25.36 -40.12
C VAL A 751 -11.78 24.17 -39.17
N THR A 752 -12.52 23.09 -39.43
CA THR A 752 -12.54 21.93 -38.51
C THR A 752 -11.37 20.96 -38.74
N GLY A 753 -10.66 21.13 -39.86
CA GLY A 753 -9.59 20.26 -40.34
C GLY A 753 -10.08 18.90 -40.86
N MET A 754 -11.36 18.73 -41.15
CA MET A 754 -11.90 17.46 -41.66
C MET A 754 -11.60 17.25 -43.15
N HIS A 755 -11.73 16.02 -43.64
CA HIS A 755 -11.55 15.75 -45.06
C HIS A 755 -12.65 16.44 -45.88
N ARG A 756 -12.31 16.98 -47.05
CA ARG A 756 -13.25 17.72 -47.94
C ARG A 756 -14.54 16.96 -48.20
N HIS A 757 -14.46 15.66 -48.52
CA HIS A 757 -15.66 14.83 -48.74
C HIS A 757 -16.51 14.63 -47.47
N THR A 758 -15.90 14.68 -46.28
CA THR A 758 -16.65 14.60 -45.02
C THR A 758 -17.41 15.90 -44.79
N ALA A 759 -16.80 17.06 -45.07
CA ALA A 759 -17.46 18.35 -44.98
C ALA A 759 -18.62 18.47 -45.99
N LEU A 760 -18.40 18.02 -47.23
CA LEU A 760 -19.45 18.00 -48.25
C LEU A 760 -20.67 17.22 -47.77
N ARG A 761 -20.44 16.04 -47.17
CA ARG A 761 -21.52 15.23 -46.62
C ARG A 761 -22.31 15.94 -45.51
N TRP A 762 -21.62 16.64 -44.62
CA TRP A 762 -22.28 17.41 -43.55
C TRP A 762 -23.12 18.56 -44.12
N VAL A 763 -22.62 19.28 -45.12
CA VAL A 763 -23.37 20.36 -45.78
C VAL A 763 -24.55 19.80 -46.59
N THR A 764 -24.38 18.69 -47.29
CA THR A 764 -25.50 18.01 -47.99
C THR A 764 -26.56 17.54 -47.00
N TYR A 765 -26.16 17.00 -45.84
CA TYR A 765 -27.08 16.60 -44.78
C TYR A 765 -27.86 17.82 -44.26
N ALA A 766 -27.17 18.88 -43.85
CA ALA A 766 -27.81 20.09 -43.34
C ALA A 766 -28.77 20.71 -44.37
N LYS A 767 -28.40 20.74 -45.66
CA LYS A 767 -29.27 21.26 -46.73
C LYS A 767 -30.53 20.41 -46.97
N ARG A 768 -30.45 19.09 -46.80
CA ARG A 768 -31.61 18.19 -46.92
C ARG A 768 -32.57 18.38 -45.75
N ASP A 769 -32.02 18.45 -44.54
CA ASP A 769 -32.75 18.71 -43.31
C ASP A 769 -33.45 20.09 -43.35
N TRP A 770 -32.78 21.12 -43.89
CA TRP A 770 -33.41 22.43 -44.17
C TRP A 770 -34.55 22.36 -45.18
N ALA A 771 -34.45 21.50 -46.22
CA ALA A 771 -35.52 21.34 -47.21
C ALA A 771 -36.72 20.58 -46.63
N GLU A 772 -36.48 19.54 -45.82
CA GLU A 772 -37.53 18.82 -45.08
C GLU A 772 -38.17 19.70 -44.00
N TYR A 773 -37.38 20.49 -43.27
CA TYR A 773 -37.87 21.47 -42.30
C TYR A 773 -38.72 22.59 -42.95
N LEU A 774 -38.28 23.13 -44.09
CA LEU A 774 -39.05 24.14 -44.83
C LEU A 774 -40.35 23.55 -45.42
N ALA A 775 -40.34 22.28 -45.83
CA ALA A 775 -41.53 21.58 -46.30
C ALA A 775 -42.53 21.35 -45.15
N ALA A 776 -42.08 20.84 -44.00
CA ALA A 776 -42.92 20.66 -42.81
C ALA A 776 -43.48 21.98 -42.28
N ARG A 777 -42.67 23.06 -42.33
CA ARG A 777 -43.13 24.40 -41.92
C ARG A 777 -44.10 25.02 -42.93
N ALA A 778 -43.97 24.73 -44.22
CA ALA A 778 -44.93 25.14 -45.24
C ALA A 778 -46.26 24.39 -45.11
N GLU A 779 -46.24 23.12 -44.69
CA GLU A 779 -47.43 22.33 -44.32
C GLU A 779 -48.11 22.93 -43.08
N ASP A 780 -47.37 23.21 -42.01
CA ASP A 780 -47.88 23.89 -40.81
C ASP A 780 -48.50 25.28 -41.13
N ASP A 781 -47.89 26.03 -42.04
CA ASP A 781 -48.39 27.34 -42.46
C ASP A 781 -49.58 27.23 -43.42
N ALA A 782 -49.73 26.12 -44.16
CA ALA A 782 -50.90 25.81 -44.98
C ALA A 782 -52.09 25.38 -44.09
N GLU A 783 -51.86 24.51 -43.11
CA GLU A 783 -52.88 24.11 -42.12
C GLU A 783 -53.39 25.31 -41.30
N LYS A 784 -52.50 26.26 -40.95
CA LYS A 784 -52.89 27.52 -40.28
C LYS A 784 -53.68 28.47 -41.17
N ARG A 785 -53.57 28.36 -42.50
CA ARG A 785 -54.37 29.14 -43.46
C ARG A 785 -55.73 28.50 -43.69
N GLU A 786 -55.79 27.18 -43.82
CA GLU A 786 -57.05 26.43 -43.94
C GLU A 786 -57.88 26.47 -42.64
N GLY A 787 -57.26 26.57 -41.46
CA GLY A 787 -57.96 26.79 -40.20
C GLY A 787 -58.46 28.23 -39.95
N ARG A 788 -58.32 29.13 -40.94
CA ARG A 788 -58.72 30.56 -40.86
C ARG A 788 -59.73 30.98 -41.93
N GLU A 789 -60.10 30.07 -42.84
CA GLU A 789 -61.32 30.17 -43.67
C GLU A 789 -62.47 29.43 -42.98
#